data_AF-A0A2Y9Q7G9-F1
#
_entry.id   AF-A0A2Y9Q7G9-F1
#
_cell.length_a   1.000
_cell.length_b   1.000
_cell.length_c   1.000
_cell.angle_alpha   90.00
_cell.angle_beta   90.00
_cell.angle_gamma   90.00
#
_symmetry.space_group_name_H-M   'P 1'
#
loop_
_entity.id
_entity.type
_entity.pdbx_description
1 polymer ?
#
loop_
_entity_poly.entity_id
_entity_poly.type
_entity_poly.pdbx_seq_one_letter_code
_entity_poly.pdbx_strand_id
1 'polypeptide(L)'
;MAAGSGGSGGSGGGPGPGPGGGGGPPGGSGPGPGSGGGPGSGGELHPRTGRLVSLSACGRTARRQQPGQEFNHGLVLSREPLRDGRIFTVRIDRKVNSWSGSIEIGVTALDPSVLDFPSSATGLKGGSWVVSGCSVLRDGRSVLEEYGQDLDQLGEGDRVGVERTAAGELRLWVNGRDCGVAATGLPARVWAVVDLYGKCTQITVLPPEPGFSPPAPIPTPPLEPSAPTEESTLAEQGTSGDEAFTVSPAQARPETFPNSLESHNEFASMELSEVVSNAILSAYNGGLLNVNLSSPPAGEAPGPSGTATSPILTSNDALLFHEKCGTLIKLSNNNKTAERRRPLDEFNNGVVMTNRPLRDNEMFEIRIDKLVDKWSGSIEIGVTTHNPNNLEYPATMTNLQSGTIMMSGCGILTNGKGTRREYCEFSLDELQEGDHIGLTRKSNSALHFFINGIDQGVATPLTPPAVYGVVDLYGMAVKVTIVHNHNHSDRLRRNNAILRALSPEGALRRAAPAAQAEPERLLFHPNCGQKAAITHEGRTALRPHATDDFNHGVVLSSRALRDGEVFQVRIDKMVDKWAGSIEIGVTTHNPAYLQLPSTMTNLRSGTWMMTGNGVMHNGTTILDEYGHNLDRLKAGDTVGVVRREDGTLHFFVNGMTQGPAAWNVPPGVYAVVDLYGQAAQATIVDDVEVPQVPEPLPEGNNQVSPSSPSSGTGGSDLRFHQLHGSNAVITNGGRTALRHNCRSEFNDAIVISNRALRDGELFEIVIQKMVDRWSGSIEAGVTAIRPEDLEFPNTMTDIDYDTWMLSGTAIMQDGNTMRNNYGCDLDALGTGARIGMMRTAKGDLHYFINGQDQGAACSGLPPGKEVYAVVDLYGQCVQVSITNATGPMDNSLATSNTATEKSFPLHSPAAGVAHRFHSTCGKNITLEEDGTRAVRAAGYAHGLVFSTKELKTEEVFEVKVEELDEKWAGSLRLGLTTLAPGETGPGAGNGPGLPPSLPELRTKTTWMVSSCEVRRDGQLQRMNYGRNLERLGVGSRVGIRRGADDTMHVLVDGEDMGPAATGIAKSVWAVLDLYGPVRSVSIVSSTRLDEPEGTQPPSPSSDTGSEGEEEDEGEEHGLEGQNQVAVMPTALEFLENHGKNILLSNGNRTATRVASYNQGIVVISQPLVPQLLVQVRIDFLNRQWTSSLVLGVITCPPERLNFPASACALKRAAWLLRGRGVFHNGLKVSPPRSVRSLGQIWTRVLKAPSWDCG
;
A
#
# COMPACT_ATOMS: atom_id res chain seq x y z
N MET A 1 16.41 27.87 57.79
CA MET A 1 15.01 28.33 57.92
C MET A 1 14.15 27.14 57.51
N ALA A 2 13.40 26.46 58.39
CA ALA A 2 12.24 26.92 59.18
C ALA A 2 11.01 27.18 58.27
N ALA A 3 9.83 26.57 58.46
CA ALA A 3 9.37 25.52 59.40
C ALA A 3 8.36 24.58 58.67
N GLY A 4 8.06 23.34 59.12
CA GLY A 4 7.01 22.99 60.11
C GLY A 4 5.61 22.86 59.45
N SER A 5 4.67 21.97 59.78
CA SER A 5 4.51 20.83 60.73
C SER A 5 3.12 20.18 60.45
N GLY A 6 2.73 18.93 60.79
CA GLY A 6 3.32 17.72 61.40
C GLY A 6 2.62 16.47 60.80
N GLY A 7 2.94 15.20 61.11
CA GLY A 7 2.75 14.49 62.39
C GLY A 7 1.32 13.89 62.49
N SER A 8 1.05 12.62 62.80
CA SER A 8 1.82 11.41 63.19
C SER A 8 0.94 10.17 62.90
N GLY A 9 1.40 8.98 62.48
CA GLY A 9 2.28 8.01 63.17
C GLY A 9 1.49 6.68 63.36
N GLY A 10 2.07 5.48 63.51
CA GLY A 10 3.47 5.02 63.42
C GLY A 10 3.60 3.53 63.82
N SER A 11 4.75 2.90 63.55
CA SER A 11 5.22 1.56 64.00
C SER A 11 4.37 0.31 63.69
N GLY A 12 4.94 -0.87 63.40
CA GLY A 12 6.34 -1.25 63.18
C GLY A 12 6.59 -2.76 63.43
N GLY A 13 7.66 -3.33 62.85
CA GLY A 13 8.14 -4.69 63.20
C GLY A 13 8.54 -5.60 62.03
N GLY A 14 9.82 -5.95 61.95
CA GLY A 14 10.32 -7.23 61.41
C GLY A 14 10.99 -8.03 62.55
N PRO A 15 11.85 -9.05 62.30
CA PRO A 15 12.40 -9.53 61.02
C PRO A 15 12.21 -11.07 60.83
N GLY A 16 12.98 -11.70 59.90
CA GLY A 16 13.21 -13.16 59.87
C GLY A 16 14.27 -13.61 60.91
N PRO A 17 14.91 -14.80 60.82
CA PRO A 17 15.03 -15.73 59.68
C PRO A 17 14.80 -17.23 60.06
N GLY A 18 15.15 -18.19 59.19
CA GLY A 18 15.37 -19.60 59.60
C GLY A 18 15.16 -20.68 58.50
N PRO A 19 15.97 -21.77 58.42
CA PRO A 19 15.93 -22.70 57.27
C PRO A 19 15.71 -24.21 57.60
N GLY A 20 15.56 -25.02 56.54
CA GLY A 20 15.59 -26.50 56.58
C GLY A 20 14.19 -27.15 56.62
N GLY A 21 13.99 -28.38 56.15
CA GLY A 21 14.88 -29.32 55.45
C GLY A 21 14.06 -30.43 54.76
N GLY A 22 14.65 -31.16 53.80
CA GLY A 22 13.91 -32.08 52.93
C GLY A 22 13.56 -33.45 53.54
N GLY A 23 12.56 -34.13 52.96
CA GLY A 23 12.12 -35.49 53.28
C GLY A 23 11.25 -36.07 52.16
N GLY A 24 11.42 -37.36 51.85
CA GLY A 24 10.90 -38.02 50.65
C GLY A 24 9.58 -38.80 50.78
N PRO A 25 9.30 -39.71 49.81
CA PRO A 25 8.00 -40.40 49.58
C PRO A 25 7.79 -41.62 50.52
N PRO A 26 6.71 -42.47 50.44
CA PRO A 26 5.75 -42.65 49.32
C PRO A 26 4.25 -43.01 49.62
N GLY A 27 3.43 -43.03 48.55
CA GLY A 27 2.55 -44.17 48.18
C GLY A 27 1.14 -44.35 48.81
N GLY A 28 0.17 -44.80 47.98
CA GLY A 28 -0.71 -45.93 48.40
C GLY A 28 -2.22 -45.77 48.67
N SER A 29 -3.00 -45.16 47.77
CA SER A 29 -4.39 -45.58 47.40
C SER A 29 -5.48 -45.94 48.47
N GLY A 30 -6.42 -45.00 48.71
CA GLY A 30 -7.89 -45.22 48.89
C GLY A 30 -8.42 -45.82 50.23
N PRO A 31 -9.76 -45.91 50.43
CA PRO A 31 -10.90 -45.37 49.68
C PRO A 31 -11.72 -44.30 50.48
N GLY A 32 -12.93 -43.93 50.02
CA GLY A 32 -13.85 -42.97 50.70
C GLY A 32 -14.76 -43.60 51.80
N PRO A 33 -15.84 -42.92 52.28
CA PRO A 33 -16.56 -41.79 51.66
C PRO A 33 -16.98 -40.59 52.56
N GLY A 34 -17.28 -39.46 51.92
CA GLY A 34 -18.48 -38.63 52.19
C GLY A 34 -18.62 -37.78 53.47
N SER A 35 -18.29 -36.48 53.38
CA SER A 35 -19.24 -35.35 53.60
C SER A 35 -18.53 -33.98 53.54
N GLY A 36 -19.27 -32.89 53.25
CA GLY A 36 -18.74 -31.51 53.38
C GLY A 36 -18.30 -30.80 52.09
N GLY A 37 -18.98 -30.98 50.96
CA GLY A 37 -18.69 -30.24 49.73
C GLY A 37 -19.12 -28.77 49.78
N GLY A 38 -18.16 -27.84 49.77
CA GLY A 38 -18.39 -26.42 49.50
C GLY A 38 -18.41 -26.12 47.99
N PRO A 39 -19.13 -25.08 47.52
CA PRO A 39 -19.26 -24.78 46.09
C PRO A 39 -17.94 -24.25 45.48
N GLY A 40 -17.47 -24.91 44.42
CA GLY A 40 -16.17 -24.61 43.79
C GLY A 40 -16.12 -23.29 43.01
N SER A 41 -15.08 -22.50 43.27
CA SER A 41 -14.83 -21.15 42.72
C SER A 41 -14.33 -21.14 41.26
N GLY A 42 -15.19 -21.51 40.31
CA GLY A 42 -14.87 -21.45 38.87
C GLY A 42 -15.21 -20.10 38.23
N GLY A 43 -14.34 -19.11 38.42
CA GLY A 43 -14.50 -17.76 37.86
C GLY A 43 -13.30 -16.87 38.17
N GLU A 44 -12.08 -17.43 38.13
CA GLU A 44 -10.81 -16.75 38.42
C GLU A 44 -9.93 -16.72 37.18
N LEU A 45 -9.03 -15.74 37.12
CA LEU A 45 -7.97 -15.61 36.10
C LEU A 45 -6.69 -16.31 36.56
N HIS A 46 -5.93 -16.79 35.59
CA HIS A 46 -4.63 -17.41 35.83
C HIS A 46 -3.58 -16.37 36.25
N PRO A 47 -2.67 -16.67 37.21
CA PRO A 47 -1.69 -15.70 37.70
C PRO A 47 -0.56 -15.35 36.71
N ARG A 48 -0.26 -16.20 35.69
CA ARG A 48 0.53 -15.77 34.53
C ARG A 48 -0.36 -14.96 33.58
N THR A 49 0.13 -13.81 33.13
CA THR A 49 -0.58 -12.85 32.28
C THR A 49 0.38 -12.14 31.32
N GLY A 50 -0.16 -11.42 30.33
CA GLY A 50 0.60 -10.55 29.44
C GLY A 50 1.37 -9.44 30.17
N ARG A 51 2.48 -8.99 29.58
CA ARG A 51 3.51 -8.13 30.20
C ARG A 51 2.97 -6.86 30.88
N LEU A 52 1.90 -6.25 30.35
CA LEU A 52 1.34 -5.01 30.89
C LEU A 52 0.16 -5.25 31.83
N VAL A 53 -0.23 -6.48 32.11
CA VAL A 53 -1.37 -6.76 33.00
C VAL A 53 -0.97 -6.57 34.47
N SER A 54 -1.97 -6.22 35.28
CA SER A 54 -1.95 -6.31 36.73
C SER A 54 -3.24 -6.99 37.19
N LEU A 55 -3.14 -7.96 38.09
CA LEU A 55 -4.29 -8.68 38.66
C LEU A 55 -4.62 -8.17 40.07
N SER A 56 -5.91 -8.18 40.41
CA SER A 56 -6.37 -8.05 41.80
C SER A 56 -5.87 -9.20 42.67
N ALA A 57 -5.65 -8.95 43.97
CA ALA A 57 -5.27 -9.99 44.94
C ALA A 57 -6.29 -11.15 45.06
N CYS A 58 -7.52 -10.98 44.60
CA CYS A 58 -8.56 -12.02 44.56
C CYS A 58 -8.74 -12.68 43.18
N GLY A 59 -7.76 -12.52 42.27
CA GLY A 59 -7.68 -13.23 40.99
C GLY A 59 -8.78 -12.93 39.95
N ARG A 60 -9.65 -11.95 40.18
CA ARG A 60 -10.87 -11.75 39.36
C ARG A 60 -10.91 -10.49 38.50
N THR A 61 -10.15 -9.46 38.86
CA THR A 61 -10.02 -8.23 38.06
C THR A 61 -8.65 -8.20 37.41
N ALA A 62 -8.61 -7.95 36.10
CA ALA A 62 -7.39 -7.67 35.34
C ALA A 62 -7.39 -6.22 34.86
N ARG A 63 -6.21 -5.60 34.80
CA ARG A 63 -6.03 -4.21 34.36
C ARG A 63 -4.75 -4.04 33.56
N ARG A 64 -4.84 -3.48 32.34
CA ARG A 64 -3.68 -3.05 31.54
C ARG A 64 -3.04 -1.81 32.16
N GLN A 65 -1.74 -1.87 32.38
CA GLN A 65 -0.91 -0.77 32.85
C GLN A 65 -0.56 0.16 31.67
N GLN A 66 -0.17 1.40 31.98
CA GLN A 66 0.23 2.42 30.99
C GLN A 66 -0.74 2.63 29.78
N PRO A 67 -2.07 2.67 29.96
CA PRO A 67 -3.03 2.66 28.84
C PRO A 67 -3.00 3.90 27.92
N GLY A 68 -2.27 4.95 28.29
CA GLY A 68 -2.02 6.13 27.44
C GLY A 68 -0.68 6.08 26.66
N GLN A 69 0.06 4.96 26.72
CA GLN A 69 1.33 4.76 26.01
C GLN A 69 1.30 3.49 25.16
N GLU A 70 0.72 2.40 25.67
CA GLU A 70 0.64 1.10 24.97
C GLU A 70 -0.81 0.55 24.95
N PHE A 71 -1.13 -0.19 23.89
CA PHE A 71 -2.49 -0.64 23.55
C PHE A 71 -2.66 -2.17 23.49
N ASN A 72 -1.60 -2.92 23.71
CA ASN A 72 -1.52 -4.36 23.54
C ASN A 72 -0.82 -5.01 24.77
N HIS A 73 -0.42 -6.28 24.68
CA HIS A 73 0.12 -7.07 25.80
C HIS A 73 -0.82 -7.15 27.03
N GLY A 74 -2.14 -7.12 26.80
CA GLY A 74 -3.20 -7.12 27.82
C GLY A 74 -3.77 -8.51 28.15
N LEU A 75 -3.20 -9.57 27.58
CA LEU A 75 -3.75 -10.93 27.59
C LEU A 75 -3.86 -11.58 28.98
N VAL A 76 -5.04 -12.15 29.29
CA VAL A 76 -5.31 -12.99 30.47
C VAL A 76 -6.13 -14.22 30.11
N LEU A 77 -5.91 -15.33 30.83
CA LEU A 77 -6.63 -16.58 30.65
C LEU A 77 -7.40 -16.97 31.93
N SER A 78 -8.39 -17.87 31.81
CA SER A 78 -9.05 -18.48 32.98
C SER A 78 -8.09 -19.35 33.78
N ARG A 79 -8.29 -19.45 35.11
CA ARG A 79 -7.48 -20.27 36.00
C ARG A 79 -7.70 -21.77 35.79
N GLU A 80 -8.95 -22.18 35.61
CA GLU A 80 -9.36 -23.54 35.25
C GLU A 80 -9.76 -23.59 33.77
N PRO A 81 -9.67 -24.76 33.11
CA PRO A 81 -10.32 -24.96 31.82
C PRO A 81 -11.86 -24.86 31.98
N LEU A 82 -12.51 -24.46 30.90
CA LEU A 82 -13.96 -24.42 30.80
C LEU A 82 -14.56 -25.83 30.88
N ARG A 83 -15.79 -25.89 31.36
CA ARG A 83 -16.60 -27.11 31.40
C ARG A 83 -17.76 -26.94 30.43
N ASP A 84 -18.22 -28.03 29.87
CA ASP A 84 -19.26 -28.02 28.84
C ASP A 84 -20.55 -27.35 29.36
N GLY A 85 -21.10 -26.42 28.58
CA GLY A 85 -22.25 -25.59 28.98
C GLY A 85 -21.94 -24.45 29.96
N ARG A 86 -20.67 -24.24 30.33
CA ARG A 86 -20.28 -23.16 31.27
C ARG A 86 -19.81 -21.92 30.53
N ILE A 87 -20.61 -20.86 30.62
CA ILE A 87 -20.25 -19.52 30.16
C ILE A 87 -19.22 -18.91 31.13
N PHE A 88 -18.06 -18.51 30.63
CA PHE A 88 -17.09 -17.67 31.33
C PHE A 88 -17.31 -16.21 30.93
N THR A 89 -17.87 -15.41 31.85
CA THR A 89 -18.30 -14.03 31.56
C THR A 89 -17.39 -13.01 32.24
N VAL A 90 -16.97 -11.99 31.51
CA VAL A 90 -16.29 -10.80 32.02
C VAL A 90 -17.16 -9.56 31.81
N ARG A 91 -16.99 -8.56 32.69
CA ARG A 91 -17.50 -7.20 32.50
C ARG A 91 -16.35 -6.27 32.15
N ILE A 92 -16.57 -5.37 31.19
CA ILE A 92 -15.68 -4.24 30.91
C ILE A 92 -15.83 -3.23 32.04
N ASP A 93 -14.79 -3.05 32.85
CA ASP A 93 -14.80 -2.10 33.97
C ASP A 93 -14.33 -0.69 33.55
N ARG A 94 -13.35 -0.60 32.64
CA ARG A 94 -12.84 0.68 32.11
C ARG A 94 -12.32 0.61 30.67
N LYS A 95 -12.63 1.64 29.88
CA LYS A 95 -12.09 1.90 28.54
C LYS A 95 -11.32 3.22 28.48
N VAL A 96 -10.55 3.44 27.42
CA VAL A 96 -9.90 4.71 27.08
C VAL A 96 -10.13 5.05 25.60
N ASN A 97 -10.32 6.33 25.30
CA ASN A 97 -10.68 6.80 23.95
C ASN A 97 -9.46 7.14 23.07
N SER A 98 -8.26 6.67 23.45
CA SER A 98 -6.99 7.01 22.79
C SER A 98 -6.56 6.06 21.67
N TRP A 99 -7.31 4.97 21.44
CA TRP A 99 -6.93 3.87 20.54
C TRP A 99 -8.14 3.34 19.75
N SER A 100 -7.87 2.64 18.67
CA SER A 100 -8.80 1.73 17.98
C SER A 100 -8.79 0.34 18.63
N GLY A 101 -9.76 -0.52 18.28
CA GLY A 101 -9.94 -1.83 18.92
C GLY A 101 -10.55 -1.71 20.33
N SER A 102 -11.19 -2.75 20.83
CA SER A 102 -11.94 -2.71 22.09
C SER A 102 -11.58 -3.80 23.06
N ILE A 103 -11.85 -5.06 22.73
CA ILE A 103 -11.61 -6.22 23.59
C ILE A 103 -11.56 -7.44 22.67
N GLU A 104 -10.61 -8.34 22.90
CA GLU A 104 -10.58 -9.63 22.22
C GLU A 104 -10.99 -10.70 23.24
N ILE A 105 -11.82 -11.67 22.85
CA ILE A 105 -12.27 -12.73 23.76
C ILE A 105 -12.46 -14.05 23.04
N GLY A 106 -12.08 -15.16 23.66
CA GLY A 106 -12.01 -16.44 22.99
C GLY A 106 -11.72 -17.61 23.91
N VAL A 107 -11.25 -18.71 23.35
CA VAL A 107 -10.73 -19.87 24.08
C VAL A 107 -9.45 -20.42 23.44
N THR A 108 -8.64 -21.15 24.20
CA THR A 108 -7.48 -21.89 23.67
C THR A 108 -7.34 -23.27 24.33
N ALA A 109 -6.86 -24.25 23.58
CA ALA A 109 -6.50 -25.57 24.06
C ALA A 109 -5.14 -25.60 24.81
N LEU A 110 -4.37 -24.50 24.79
CA LEU A 110 -3.09 -24.40 25.46
C LEU A 110 -3.23 -24.06 26.95
N ASP A 111 -2.48 -24.77 27.81
CA ASP A 111 -2.53 -24.59 29.26
C ASP A 111 -1.81 -23.29 29.69
N PRO A 112 -2.47 -22.37 30.41
CA PRO A 112 -1.91 -21.07 30.81
C PRO A 112 -0.72 -21.17 31.78
N SER A 113 -0.47 -22.36 32.33
CA SER A 113 0.73 -22.65 33.13
C SER A 113 2.00 -22.59 32.28
N VAL A 114 1.95 -23.08 31.03
CA VAL A 114 3.09 -23.20 30.11
C VAL A 114 3.02 -22.27 28.90
N LEU A 115 1.83 -21.79 28.53
CA LEU A 115 1.64 -20.83 27.43
C LEU A 115 2.55 -19.59 27.57
N ASP A 116 3.18 -19.19 26.47
CA ASP A 116 3.79 -17.87 26.34
C ASP A 116 2.82 -16.88 25.70
N PHE A 117 2.79 -15.66 26.24
CA PHE A 117 1.73 -14.69 25.98
C PHE A 117 2.13 -13.77 24.82
N PRO A 118 1.46 -13.85 23.64
CA PRO A 118 1.72 -12.97 22.51
C PRO A 118 1.34 -11.50 22.80
N SER A 119 1.53 -10.64 21.80
CA SER A 119 1.18 -9.22 21.87
C SER A 119 -0.34 -8.96 21.88
N SER A 120 -1.16 -9.84 21.29
CA SER A 120 -2.62 -9.78 21.30
C SER A 120 -3.19 -11.20 21.35
N ALA A 121 -4.45 -11.41 21.78
CA ALA A 121 -5.09 -12.73 21.73
C ALA A 121 -5.17 -13.29 20.30
N THR A 122 -5.38 -12.43 19.30
CA THR A 122 -5.31 -12.79 17.87
C THR A 122 -3.95 -13.30 17.41
N GLY A 123 -2.88 -13.10 18.20
CA GLY A 123 -1.56 -13.71 17.99
C GLY A 123 -1.40 -15.12 18.57
N LEU A 124 -2.44 -15.71 19.18
CA LEU A 124 -2.41 -17.10 19.65
C LEU A 124 -2.43 -18.10 18.47
N LYS A 125 -1.86 -19.27 18.74
CA LYS A 125 -1.71 -20.41 17.81
C LYS A 125 -1.94 -21.71 18.61
N GLY A 126 -1.97 -22.86 17.92
CA GLY A 126 -1.99 -24.18 18.56
C GLY A 126 -3.36 -24.64 19.10
N GLY A 127 -4.46 -24.30 18.43
CA GLY A 127 -5.81 -24.66 18.85
C GLY A 127 -6.46 -23.54 19.66
N SER A 128 -6.52 -22.35 19.09
CA SER A 128 -7.10 -21.14 19.67
C SER A 128 -8.18 -20.55 18.78
N TRP A 129 -9.24 -20.00 19.40
CA TRP A 129 -10.37 -19.38 18.74
C TRP A 129 -10.71 -18.06 19.44
N VAL A 130 -10.58 -16.93 18.76
CA VAL A 130 -10.66 -15.59 19.34
C VAL A 130 -11.58 -14.70 18.51
N VAL A 131 -12.55 -14.07 19.15
CA VAL A 131 -13.39 -13.03 18.56
C VAL A 131 -12.73 -11.67 18.79
N SER A 132 -12.59 -10.89 17.71
CA SER A 132 -12.06 -9.52 17.72
C SER A 132 -12.92 -8.65 16.78
N GLY A 133 -13.46 -7.54 17.28
CA GLY A 133 -14.51 -6.79 16.57
C GLY A 133 -15.75 -7.67 16.33
N CYS A 134 -16.09 -7.91 15.06
CA CYS A 134 -17.11 -8.85 14.61
C CYS A 134 -16.56 -10.10 13.88
N SER A 135 -15.25 -10.34 13.91
CA SER A 135 -14.63 -11.51 13.28
C SER A 135 -14.20 -12.56 14.30
N VAL A 136 -14.43 -13.84 13.99
CA VAL A 136 -13.89 -15.00 14.70
C VAL A 136 -12.64 -15.46 13.96
N LEU A 137 -11.52 -15.51 14.67
CA LEU A 137 -10.25 -16.00 14.18
C LEU A 137 -9.95 -17.36 14.83
N ARG A 138 -9.43 -18.30 14.04
CA ARG A 138 -8.82 -19.54 14.53
C ARG A 138 -7.32 -19.44 14.31
N ASP A 139 -6.53 -19.59 15.37
CA ASP A 139 -5.06 -19.54 15.33
C ASP A 139 -4.53 -18.33 14.54
N GLY A 140 -5.16 -17.17 14.75
CA GLY A 140 -4.85 -15.89 14.11
C GLY A 140 -5.26 -15.74 12.64
N ARG A 141 -5.93 -16.72 12.02
CA ARG A 141 -6.55 -16.60 10.69
C ARG A 141 -8.06 -16.37 10.83
N SER A 142 -8.65 -15.48 10.04
CA SER A 142 -10.10 -15.26 10.05
C SER A 142 -10.84 -16.52 9.55
N VAL A 143 -11.92 -16.93 10.24
CA VAL A 143 -12.72 -18.11 9.86
C VAL A 143 -14.23 -17.85 9.81
N LEU A 144 -14.70 -16.75 10.38
CA LEU A 144 -16.09 -16.28 10.28
C LEU A 144 -16.12 -14.77 10.52
N GLU A 145 -16.77 -14.01 9.65
CA GLU A 145 -16.88 -12.56 9.75
C GLU A 145 -18.34 -12.12 9.89
N GLU A 146 -18.58 -10.91 10.41
CA GLU A 146 -19.90 -10.42 10.83
C GLU A 146 -20.61 -11.31 11.87
N TYR A 147 -19.82 -11.98 12.71
CA TYR A 147 -20.32 -12.81 13.80
C TYR A 147 -20.81 -11.98 14.99
N GLY A 148 -22.11 -12.09 15.29
CA GLY A 148 -22.71 -11.64 16.55
C GLY A 148 -22.79 -10.12 16.70
N GLN A 149 -22.61 -9.63 17.93
CA GLN A 149 -22.49 -8.20 18.21
C GLN A 149 -21.02 -7.78 18.21
N ASP A 150 -20.71 -6.77 17.41
CA ASP A 150 -19.37 -6.16 17.33
C ASP A 150 -18.83 -5.74 18.71
N LEU A 151 -17.73 -6.37 19.11
CA LEU A 151 -17.02 -6.12 20.36
C LEU A 151 -16.44 -4.70 20.43
N ASP A 152 -16.27 -4.01 19.30
CA ASP A 152 -15.76 -2.64 19.26
C ASP A 152 -16.73 -1.58 19.78
N GLN A 153 -18.02 -1.91 19.76
CA GLN A 153 -19.13 -1.06 20.22
C GLN A 153 -19.44 -1.20 21.72
N LEU A 154 -18.96 -2.24 22.41
CA LEU A 154 -19.27 -2.48 23.83
C LEU A 154 -18.74 -1.36 24.74
N GLY A 155 -19.58 -0.87 25.67
CA GLY A 155 -19.27 0.22 26.59
C GLY A 155 -18.57 -0.21 27.89
N GLU A 156 -18.34 0.75 28.78
CA GLU A 156 -18.06 0.44 30.19
C GLU A 156 -19.35 -0.08 30.85
N GLY A 157 -19.25 -1.18 31.61
CA GLY A 157 -20.38 -1.85 32.25
C GLY A 157 -20.96 -3.03 31.46
N ASP A 158 -20.71 -3.11 30.15
CA ASP A 158 -21.14 -4.23 29.31
C ASP A 158 -20.43 -5.54 29.68
N ARG A 159 -21.13 -6.65 29.44
CA ARG A 159 -20.70 -8.01 29.74
C ARG A 159 -20.49 -8.79 28.44
N VAL A 160 -19.39 -9.52 28.35
CA VAL A 160 -19.13 -10.47 27.28
C VAL A 160 -18.54 -11.76 27.85
N GLY A 161 -18.91 -12.91 27.31
CA GLY A 161 -18.44 -14.21 27.77
C GLY A 161 -18.39 -15.25 26.67
N VAL A 162 -17.72 -16.36 26.97
CA VAL A 162 -17.49 -17.48 26.05
C VAL A 162 -17.90 -18.80 26.68
N GLU A 163 -18.43 -19.71 25.86
CA GLU A 163 -18.90 -21.03 26.27
C GLU A 163 -18.33 -22.10 25.32
N ARG A 164 -17.93 -23.25 25.88
CA ARG A 164 -17.75 -24.49 25.11
C ARG A 164 -19.00 -25.36 25.27
N THR A 165 -19.67 -25.73 24.18
CA THR A 165 -20.78 -26.70 24.23
C THR A 165 -20.26 -28.14 24.31
N ALA A 166 -21.11 -29.08 24.74
CA ALA A 166 -20.76 -30.50 24.77
C ALA A 166 -20.44 -31.08 23.37
N ALA A 167 -20.97 -30.47 22.30
CA ALA A 167 -20.66 -30.82 20.92
C ALA A 167 -19.31 -30.27 20.42
N GLY A 168 -18.58 -29.51 21.25
CA GLY A 168 -17.34 -28.85 20.84
C GLY A 168 -17.58 -27.61 19.98
N GLU A 169 -18.63 -26.84 20.26
CA GLU A 169 -18.84 -25.53 19.66
C GLU A 169 -18.33 -24.42 20.61
N LEU A 170 -17.82 -23.33 20.04
CA LEU A 170 -17.64 -22.06 20.74
C LEU A 170 -18.91 -21.23 20.58
N ARG A 171 -19.43 -20.65 21.67
CA ARG A 171 -20.48 -19.62 21.63
C ARG A 171 -20.04 -18.37 22.36
N LEU A 172 -20.40 -17.19 21.83
CA LEU A 172 -20.22 -15.90 22.46
C LEU A 172 -21.53 -15.44 23.09
N TRP A 173 -21.43 -14.87 24.29
CA TRP A 173 -22.55 -14.37 25.07
C TRP A 173 -22.35 -12.89 25.39
N VAL A 174 -23.19 -12.00 24.85
CA VAL A 174 -23.10 -10.55 25.08
C VAL A 174 -24.31 -10.08 25.87
N ASN A 175 -24.08 -9.43 27.02
CA ASN A 175 -25.12 -8.96 27.94
C ASN A 175 -26.21 -10.00 28.28
N GLY A 176 -25.82 -11.28 28.37
CA GLY A 176 -26.72 -12.40 28.66
C GLY A 176 -27.51 -12.94 27.45
N ARG A 177 -27.19 -12.50 26.23
CA ARG A 177 -27.74 -13.03 24.97
C ARG A 177 -26.70 -13.89 24.25
N ASP A 178 -27.11 -15.09 23.86
CA ASP A 178 -26.36 -15.97 22.96
C ASP A 178 -26.25 -15.33 21.57
N CYS A 179 -25.03 -15.25 21.03
CA CYS A 179 -24.74 -14.71 19.70
C CYS A 179 -24.67 -15.81 18.61
N GLY A 180 -24.86 -17.09 18.97
CA GLY A 180 -24.77 -18.22 18.07
C GLY A 180 -23.42 -18.94 18.13
N VAL A 181 -23.18 -19.86 17.19
CA VAL A 181 -21.92 -20.60 17.09
C VAL A 181 -20.85 -19.74 16.43
N ALA A 182 -19.75 -19.50 17.13
CA ALA A 182 -18.57 -18.80 16.61
C ALA A 182 -17.63 -19.74 15.83
N ALA A 183 -17.48 -20.98 16.31
CA ALA A 183 -16.62 -22.01 15.72
C ALA A 183 -17.05 -23.41 16.19
N THR A 184 -16.63 -24.45 15.46
CA THR A 184 -16.90 -25.86 15.77
C THR A 184 -15.61 -26.68 15.84
N GLY A 185 -15.67 -27.89 16.41
CA GLY A 185 -14.52 -28.80 16.51
C GLY A 185 -13.57 -28.53 17.68
N LEU A 186 -14.03 -27.85 18.74
CA LEU A 186 -13.21 -27.50 19.90
C LEU A 186 -12.84 -28.73 20.75
N PRO A 187 -11.53 -28.90 21.10
CA PRO A 187 -11.05 -29.95 22.00
C PRO A 187 -11.78 -30.01 23.34
N ALA A 188 -11.78 -31.19 23.97
CA ALA A 188 -12.46 -31.46 25.25
C ALA A 188 -11.92 -30.67 26.46
N ARG A 189 -10.81 -29.94 26.30
CA ARG A 189 -10.25 -29.05 27.30
C ARG A 189 -9.79 -27.76 26.62
N VAL A 190 -10.40 -26.65 26.98
CA VAL A 190 -10.01 -25.29 26.56
C VAL A 190 -10.12 -24.33 27.74
N TRP A 191 -9.29 -23.30 27.78
CA TRP A 191 -9.35 -22.20 28.75
C TRP A 191 -9.94 -20.96 28.07
N ALA A 192 -10.66 -20.11 28.81
CA ALA A 192 -11.09 -18.83 28.26
C ALA A 192 -9.88 -17.88 28.13
N VAL A 193 -9.91 -17.07 27.07
CA VAL A 193 -8.92 -16.05 26.71
C VAL A 193 -9.61 -14.70 26.70
N VAL A 194 -9.00 -13.68 27.27
CA VAL A 194 -9.46 -12.27 27.21
C VAL A 194 -8.25 -11.38 27.00
N ASP A 195 -8.25 -10.51 25.99
CA ASP A 195 -7.25 -9.44 25.87
C ASP A 195 -7.86 -8.07 26.18
N LEU A 196 -7.21 -7.36 27.08
CA LEU A 196 -7.43 -5.94 27.33
C LEU A 196 -6.71 -5.12 26.25
N TYR A 197 -7.07 -5.37 24.99
CA TYR A 197 -6.53 -4.70 23.80
C TYR A 197 -7.16 -3.32 23.56
N GLY A 198 -6.48 -2.45 22.80
CA GLY A 198 -7.03 -1.19 22.30
C GLY A 198 -7.61 -0.30 23.40
N LYS A 199 -8.92 -0.02 23.28
CA LYS A 199 -9.70 0.79 24.22
C LYS A 199 -9.91 0.12 25.57
N CYS A 200 -10.06 -1.21 25.71
CA CYS A 200 -10.29 -1.82 27.04
C CYS A 200 -9.03 -1.77 27.90
N THR A 201 -9.20 -1.44 29.18
CA THR A 201 -8.08 -1.28 30.13
C THR A 201 -8.31 -1.93 31.48
N GLN A 202 -9.55 -2.32 31.80
CA GLN A 202 -9.86 -3.13 32.98
C GLN A 202 -11.07 -4.03 32.71
N ILE A 203 -10.99 -5.29 33.13
CA ILE A 203 -12.12 -6.24 33.15
C ILE A 203 -12.22 -6.92 34.51
N THR A 204 -13.42 -7.40 34.86
CA THR A 204 -13.65 -8.29 36.02
C THR A 204 -14.47 -9.52 35.61
N VAL A 205 -14.01 -10.71 35.98
CA VAL A 205 -14.75 -11.97 35.81
C VAL A 205 -15.96 -11.99 36.75
N LEU A 206 -17.13 -12.31 36.20
CA LEU A 206 -18.37 -12.42 36.95
C LEU A 206 -18.57 -13.87 37.45
N PRO A 207 -19.19 -14.07 38.63
CA PRO A 207 -19.63 -15.40 39.02
C PRO A 207 -20.73 -15.90 38.05
N PRO A 208 -20.85 -17.22 37.81
CA PRO A 208 -21.94 -17.76 37.01
C PRO A 208 -23.28 -17.48 37.70
N GLU A 209 -24.22 -16.87 36.96
CA GLU A 209 -25.52 -16.50 37.54
C GLU A 209 -26.46 -17.74 37.64
N PRO A 210 -27.09 -17.97 38.81
CA PRO A 210 -27.95 -19.13 39.03
C PRO A 210 -29.34 -18.91 38.39
N GLY A 211 -29.52 -19.37 37.16
CA GLY A 211 -30.83 -19.25 36.49
C GLY A 211 -31.04 -20.06 35.19
N PHE A 212 -29.98 -20.41 34.46
CA PHE A 212 -30.11 -21.11 33.17
C PHE A 212 -29.70 -22.58 33.27
N SER A 213 -30.67 -23.47 33.07
CA SER A 213 -30.47 -24.91 32.89
C SER A 213 -31.34 -25.39 31.71
N PRO A 214 -30.80 -26.18 30.76
CA PRO A 214 -31.58 -26.67 29.62
C PRO A 214 -32.68 -27.66 30.05
N PRO A 215 -33.76 -27.81 29.25
CA PRO A 215 -34.85 -28.72 29.58
C PRO A 215 -34.42 -30.19 29.49
N ALA A 216 -34.95 -31.02 30.39
CA ALA A 216 -34.64 -32.45 30.45
C ALA A 216 -35.37 -33.26 29.35
N PRO A 217 -34.75 -34.34 28.83
CA PRO A 217 -35.39 -35.21 27.84
C PRO A 217 -36.49 -36.08 28.44
N ILE A 218 -37.49 -36.41 27.62
CA ILE A 218 -38.65 -37.25 27.98
C ILE A 218 -38.25 -38.74 27.90
N PRO A 219 -38.56 -39.58 28.90
CA PRO A 219 -38.17 -40.99 28.90
C PRO A 219 -39.09 -41.87 28.04
N THR A 220 -38.48 -42.77 27.25
CA THR A 220 -39.16 -43.93 26.62
C THR A 220 -39.12 -45.17 27.55
N PRO A 221 -40.13 -46.05 27.51
CA PRO A 221 -40.17 -47.26 28.35
C PRO A 221 -39.31 -48.42 27.79
N PRO A 222 -38.92 -49.42 28.61
CA PRO A 222 -37.84 -50.38 28.28
C PRO A 222 -38.29 -51.85 28.04
N LEU A 223 -37.28 -52.73 27.87
CA LEU A 223 -37.29 -54.21 27.76
C LEU A 223 -37.58 -54.73 26.32
N GLU A 224 -36.75 -55.51 25.60
CA GLU A 224 -35.81 -56.65 25.86
C GLU A 224 -36.36 -57.93 25.16
N PRO A 225 -35.58 -59.00 24.92
CA PRO A 225 -34.15 -59.08 24.59
C PRO A 225 -33.84 -60.08 23.43
N SER A 226 -32.65 -60.03 22.82
CA SER A 226 -31.88 -61.23 22.40
C SER A 226 -30.49 -60.90 21.82
N ALA A 227 -29.56 -61.84 22.02
CA ALA A 227 -28.20 -61.96 21.49
C ALA A 227 -27.93 -63.49 21.35
N PRO A 228 -26.81 -64.00 20.78
CA PRO A 228 -25.58 -63.34 20.27
C PRO A 228 -25.56 -63.32 18.70
N THR A 229 -24.54 -63.57 17.87
CA THR A 229 -23.21 -64.22 18.02
C THR A 229 -22.20 -63.88 16.91
N GLU A 230 -20.93 -63.78 17.31
CA GLU A 230 -19.67 -64.29 16.72
C GLU A 230 -19.35 -64.23 15.20
N GLU A 231 -18.11 -63.74 14.93
CA GLU A 231 -17.07 -64.25 13.99
C GLU A 231 -17.35 -64.37 12.46
N SER A 232 -16.36 -64.25 11.54
CA SER A 232 -14.95 -63.77 11.56
C SER A 232 -14.41 -63.61 10.11
N THR A 233 -13.15 -63.13 9.93
CA THR A 233 -12.27 -63.26 8.72
C THR A 233 -12.74 -62.63 7.37
N LEU A 234 -12.06 -61.65 6.76
CA LEU A 234 -10.74 -61.64 6.04
C LEU A 234 -10.78 -62.09 4.57
N ALA A 235 -10.11 -61.30 3.69
CA ALA A 235 -9.63 -61.63 2.33
C ALA A 235 -10.72 -61.84 1.22
N GLU A 236 -10.47 -61.62 -0.09
CA GLU A 236 -9.32 -61.00 -0.80
C GLU A 236 -9.71 -60.36 -2.16
N GLN A 237 -8.71 -59.69 -2.77
CA GLN A 237 -8.52 -59.12 -4.13
C GLN A 237 -9.44 -59.57 -5.30
N GLY A 238 -9.68 -58.72 -6.33
CA GLY A 238 -10.48 -59.14 -7.51
C GLY A 238 -10.51 -58.37 -8.86
N THR A 239 -10.14 -57.07 -8.95
CA THR A 239 -9.84 -56.29 -10.21
C THR A 239 -10.80 -56.25 -11.44
N SER A 240 -10.81 -55.07 -12.09
CA SER A 240 -11.04 -54.78 -13.53
C SER A 240 -12.47 -54.51 -14.08
N GLY A 241 -12.54 -53.63 -15.09
CA GLY A 241 -13.67 -53.47 -16.03
C GLY A 241 -14.41 -52.12 -15.99
N ASP A 242 -14.12 -51.22 -16.93
CA ASP A 242 -15.05 -50.17 -17.38
C ASP A 242 -16.16 -50.80 -18.25
N GLU A 243 -17.40 -50.28 -18.19
CA GLU A 243 -18.14 -49.86 -19.40
C GLU A 243 -19.43 -49.05 -19.08
N ALA A 244 -20.16 -48.63 -20.11
CA ALA A 244 -20.94 -47.39 -20.13
C ALA A 244 -22.47 -47.52 -20.36
N PHE A 245 -23.19 -46.42 -20.05
CA PHE A 245 -24.43 -45.93 -20.70
C PHE A 245 -25.86 -46.55 -20.45
N THR A 246 -26.78 -45.66 -20.03
CA THR A 246 -28.21 -45.46 -20.45
C THR A 246 -29.43 -46.33 -20.01
N VAL A 247 -30.23 -45.77 -19.08
CA VAL A 247 -31.66 -45.28 -19.22
C VAL A 247 -32.90 -46.22 -19.39
N SER A 248 -33.92 -46.01 -18.51
CA SER A 248 -35.40 -46.29 -18.63
C SER A 248 -35.92 -47.77 -18.54
N PRO A 249 -37.25 -48.09 -18.36
CA PRO A 249 -38.49 -47.29 -18.62
C PRO A 249 -39.77 -47.48 -17.70
N ALA A 250 -40.83 -46.70 -17.99
CA ALA A 250 -42.30 -46.97 -17.82
C ALA A 250 -42.92 -47.03 -16.39
N GLN A 251 -44.24 -46.82 -16.11
CA GLN A 251 -45.49 -46.52 -16.88
C GLN A 251 -46.45 -45.66 -15.97
N ALA A 252 -47.79 -45.41 -16.06
CA ALA A 252 -48.99 -45.90 -16.79
C ALA A 252 -50.10 -44.77 -16.93
N ARG A 253 -51.41 -45.10 -16.95
CA ARG A 253 -52.61 -44.20 -17.13
C ARG A 253 -53.88 -44.78 -16.42
N PRO A 254 -55.05 -44.08 -16.33
CA PRO A 254 -56.06 -44.16 -17.41
C PRO A 254 -56.96 -42.90 -17.68
N GLU A 255 -57.16 -42.62 -18.97
CA GLU A 255 -58.27 -41.85 -19.62
C GLU A 255 -58.46 -40.35 -19.22
N THR A 256 -59.42 -39.53 -19.72
CA THR A 256 -60.59 -39.70 -20.63
C THR A 256 -60.80 -38.48 -21.57
N PHE A 257 -62.00 -38.28 -22.16
CA PHE A 257 -62.37 -37.38 -23.28
C PHE A 257 -63.90 -37.03 -23.23
N PRO A 258 -64.52 -36.15 -24.08
CA PRO A 258 -64.10 -35.71 -25.43
C PRO A 258 -64.36 -34.23 -25.91
N ASN A 259 -63.61 -33.83 -26.95
CA ASN A 259 -63.98 -33.01 -28.14
C ASN A 259 -64.50 -31.55 -28.04
N SER A 260 -64.48 -30.72 -29.11
CA SER A 260 -63.59 -30.55 -30.30
C SER A 260 -64.20 -29.47 -31.24
N LEU A 261 -63.39 -28.59 -31.88
CA LEU A 261 -63.32 -28.39 -33.36
C LEU A 261 -62.33 -27.28 -33.78
N GLU A 262 -61.97 -27.23 -35.08
CA GLU A 262 -61.01 -26.29 -35.66
C GLU A 262 -61.64 -25.06 -36.36
N SER A 263 -60.84 -24.00 -36.56
CA SER A 263 -60.74 -23.16 -37.78
C SER A 263 -59.93 -21.88 -37.49
N HIS A 264 -59.37 -21.11 -38.42
CA HIS A 264 -58.65 -21.29 -39.70
C HIS A 264 -58.51 -19.86 -40.29
N ASN A 265 -57.34 -19.49 -40.84
CA ASN A 265 -57.08 -18.33 -41.73
C ASN A 265 -57.26 -16.90 -41.19
N GLU A 266 -56.77 -15.81 -41.82
CA GLU A 266 -55.56 -15.47 -42.63
C GLU A 266 -55.57 -13.92 -42.87
N PHE A 267 -54.53 -13.34 -43.51
CA PHE A 267 -54.43 -11.94 -44.01
C PHE A 267 -54.38 -10.81 -42.92
N ALA A 268 -53.78 -9.64 -43.13
CA ALA A 268 -52.71 -9.20 -44.06
C ALA A 268 -52.12 -7.83 -43.64
N SER A 269 -51.07 -7.39 -44.34
CA SER A 269 -50.38 -6.10 -44.20
C SER A 269 -51.14 -4.90 -44.81
N MET A 270 -51.00 -3.70 -44.21
CA MET A 270 -51.19 -2.42 -44.90
C MET A 270 -50.36 -1.29 -44.27
N GLU A 271 -50.16 -0.18 -44.99
CA GLU A 271 -49.14 0.84 -44.72
C GLU A 271 -49.67 2.26 -44.38
N LEU A 272 -48.76 3.07 -43.82
CA LEU A 272 -48.56 4.52 -44.02
C LEU A 272 -49.65 5.57 -43.65
N SER A 273 -49.26 6.39 -42.65
CA SER A 273 -49.25 7.88 -42.67
C SER A 273 -50.51 8.70 -42.36
N GLU A 274 -50.25 10.00 -42.09
CA GLU A 274 -51.16 11.14 -41.85
C GLU A 274 -52.15 11.12 -40.67
N VAL A 275 -51.74 11.70 -39.53
CA VAL A 275 -52.30 12.99 -39.04
C VAL A 275 -51.19 13.80 -38.35
N VAL A 276 -50.94 15.03 -38.82
CA VAL A 276 -50.15 16.04 -38.10
C VAL A 276 -50.84 17.40 -38.22
N SER A 277 -51.35 17.95 -37.11
CA SER A 277 -51.48 19.38 -36.82
C SER A 277 -52.28 19.62 -35.53
N ASN A 278 -52.17 20.84 -34.98
CA ASN A 278 -52.82 21.36 -33.77
C ASN A 278 -52.25 20.79 -32.44
N ALA A 279 -51.67 21.59 -31.53
CA ALA A 279 -51.42 23.03 -31.62
C ALA A 279 -50.15 23.45 -30.85
N ILE A 280 -49.38 24.36 -31.45
CA ILE A 280 -48.36 25.17 -30.76
C ILE A 280 -48.98 26.53 -30.49
N LEU A 281 -49.25 26.87 -29.22
CA LEU A 281 -49.52 28.23 -28.74
C LEU A 281 -49.60 28.26 -27.19
N SER A 282 -49.59 29.48 -26.63
CA SER A 282 -49.75 29.81 -25.19
C SER A 282 -48.64 29.47 -24.18
N ALA A 283 -47.36 29.62 -24.56
CA ALA A 283 -46.31 29.95 -23.60
C ALA A 283 -46.19 31.48 -23.42
N TYR A 284 -47.17 32.12 -22.76
CA TYR A 284 -47.09 33.55 -22.38
C TYR A 284 -48.08 33.90 -21.24
N ASN A 285 -47.57 33.99 -20.01
CA ASN A 285 -47.88 34.98 -18.96
C ASN A 285 -47.29 34.54 -17.61
N GLY A 286 -46.75 35.47 -16.83
CA GLY A 286 -46.27 35.24 -15.46
C GLY A 286 -46.87 36.25 -14.48
N GLY A 287 -46.81 35.98 -13.18
CA GLY A 287 -47.38 36.88 -12.17
C GLY A 287 -47.24 36.42 -10.72
N LEU A 288 -46.51 37.25 -9.96
CA LEU A 288 -46.32 37.35 -8.50
C LEU A 288 -47.46 36.86 -7.56
N LEU A 289 -47.03 36.32 -6.41
CA LEU A 289 -47.49 36.55 -5.01
C LEU A 289 -48.97 36.92 -4.73
N ASN A 290 -49.63 36.25 -3.76
CA ASN A 290 -49.64 36.68 -2.34
C ASN A 290 -50.42 35.68 -1.42
N VAL A 291 -50.41 35.91 -0.09
CA VAL A 291 -51.10 35.14 0.96
C VAL A 291 -52.45 35.74 1.40
N ASN A 292 -53.40 34.94 1.93
CA ASN A 292 -53.87 35.12 3.33
C ASN A 292 -54.83 34.07 3.93
N LEU A 293 -54.94 34.15 5.26
CA LEU A 293 -55.69 33.34 6.25
C LEU A 293 -57.23 33.45 6.19
N SER A 294 -57.93 32.41 6.71
CA SER A 294 -58.95 32.51 7.80
C SER A 294 -59.59 31.13 8.10
N SER A 295 -60.48 31.03 9.11
CA SER A 295 -60.99 29.74 9.68
C SER A 295 -62.46 29.87 10.18
N PRO A 296 -63.10 28.95 10.96
CA PRO A 296 -64.36 28.31 10.54
C PRO A 296 -65.59 28.59 11.44
N PRO A 297 -66.78 28.11 11.03
CA PRO A 297 -67.61 27.22 11.88
C PRO A 297 -68.44 26.19 11.06
N ALA A 298 -69.37 25.37 11.59
CA ALA A 298 -69.41 24.45 12.75
C ALA A 298 -70.81 23.76 12.82
N GLY A 299 -70.89 22.45 13.13
CA GLY A 299 -72.16 21.67 13.23
C GLY A 299 -72.73 21.18 11.88
N GLU A 300 -73.51 20.10 11.76
CA GLU A 300 -73.97 19.05 12.70
C GLU A 300 -74.00 17.66 12.01
N ALA A 301 -74.47 16.60 12.69
CA ALA A 301 -74.60 15.20 12.21
C ALA A 301 -75.99 14.64 12.62
N PRO A 302 -76.47 13.41 12.27
CA PRO A 302 -75.74 12.27 11.65
C PRO A 302 -76.50 11.34 10.63
N GLY A 303 -75.89 11.08 9.46
CA GLY A 303 -76.01 9.82 8.65
C GLY A 303 -77.40 9.31 8.17
N PRO A 304 -77.49 8.08 7.59
CA PRO A 304 -76.42 7.25 7.03
C PRO A 304 -76.67 6.73 5.58
N SER A 305 -75.57 6.33 4.91
CA SER A 305 -75.49 5.50 3.68
C SER A 305 -75.93 6.12 2.32
N GLY A 306 -75.38 5.59 1.21
CA GLY A 306 -76.05 5.66 -0.10
C GLY A 306 -75.54 6.64 -1.18
N THR A 307 -74.25 6.58 -1.56
CA THR A 307 -73.73 6.98 -2.91
C THR A 307 -74.31 8.24 -3.58
N ALA A 308 -73.60 9.37 -3.46
CA ALA A 308 -73.76 10.53 -4.33
C ALA A 308 -72.43 10.89 -5.03
N THR A 309 -72.52 11.54 -6.19
CA THR A 309 -71.39 11.87 -7.07
C THR A 309 -70.45 12.94 -6.53
N SER A 310 -69.18 12.91 -6.99
CA SER A 310 -68.11 13.87 -6.70
C SER A 310 -68.50 15.34 -6.89
N PRO A 311 -67.80 16.25 -6.18
CA PRO A 311 -66.94 17.18 -6.92
C PRO A 311 -65.59 17.50 -6.23
N ILE A 312 -64.83 18.42 -6.85
CA ILE A 312 -63.57 19.05 -6.40
C ILE A 312 -62.31 18.18 -6.61
N LEU A 313 -61.67 18.42 -7.75
CA LEU A 313 -60.42 17.83 -8.20
C LEU A 313 -59.23 18.69 -7.76
N THR A 314 -58.47 18.27 -6.73
CA THR A 314 -57.27 19.00 -6.28
C THR A 314 -56.08 18.08 -5.97
N SER A 315 -54.96 18.32 -6.66
CA SER A 315 -53.56 18.06 -6.26
C SER A 315 -53.06 16.63 -6.01
N ASN A 316 -53.90 15.60 -5.99
CA ASN A 316 -53.49 14.23 -5.56
C ASN A 316 -52.61 13.40 -6.52
N ASP A 317 -52.32 13.89 -7.73
CA ASP A 317 -51.57 13.10 -8.72
C ASP A 317 -50.04 13.21 -8.54
N ALA A 318 -49.55 14.33 -7.98
CA ALA A 318 -48.12 14.55 -7.75
C ALA A 318 -47.58 13.69 -6.59
N LEU A 319 -46.41 13.09 -6.80
CA LEU A 319 -45.70 12.31 -5.80
C LEU A 319 -44.92 13.27 -4.87
N LEU A 320 -45.34 13.37 -3.62
CA LEU A 320 -44.78 14.28 -2.61
C LEU A 320 -44.29 13.47 -1.41
N PHE A 321 -43.59 14.11 -0.47
CA PHE A 321 -43.39 13.53 0.85
C PHE A 321 -44.69 13.58 1.67
N HIS A 322 -44.89 12.58 2.51
CA HIS A 322 -46.01 12.46 3.43
C HIS A 322 -45.83 13.34 4.67
N GLU A 323 -46.91 13.96 5.16
CA GLU A 323 -46.85 14.95 6.25
C GLU A 323 -46.41 14.36 7.60
N LYS A 324 -46.85 13.13 7.90
CA LYS A 324 -46.29 12.33 9.00
C LYS A 324 -44.92 11.79 8.56
N CYS A 325 -43.87 12.09 9.32
CA CYS A 325 -42.47 11.75 9.06
C CYS A 325 -41.68 11.63 10.39
N GLY A 326 -40.39 11.32 10.31
CA GLY A 326 -39.47 11.21 11.45
C GLY A 326 -39.33 12.50 12.28
N THR A 327 -39.03 12.36 13.56
CA THR A 327 -39.11 13.44 14.57
C THR A 327 -38.20 14.63 14.31
N LEU A 328 -37.08 14.44 13.60
CA LEU A 328 -36.16 15.52 13.22
C LEU A 328 -36.45 16.12 11.85
N ILE A 329 -37.40 15.60 11.07
CA ILE A 329 -37.68 16.12 9.73
C ILE A 329 -38.43 17.46 9.76
N LYS A 330 -38.10 18.29 8.79
CA LYS A 330 -38.82 19.50 8.41
C LYS A 330 -39.15 19.39 6.93
N LEU A 331 -40.43 19.28 6.62
CA LEU A 331 -40.90 19.41 5.24
C LEU A 331 -40.95 20.89 4.83
N SER A 332 -40.71 21.12 3.55
CA SER A 332 -40.75 22.43 2.90
C SER A 332 -41.04 22.27 1.40
N ASN A 333 -41.15 23.38 0.67
CA ASN A 333 -41.38 23.37 -0.79
C ASN A 333 -42.63 22.55 -1.17
N ASN A 334 -43.77 22.83 -0.50
CA ASN A 334 -45.04 22.10 -0.65
C ASN A 334 -44.86 20.57 -0.54
N ASN A 335 -44.18 20.14 0.52
CA ASN A 335 -43.81 18.75 0.83
C ASN A 335 -42.97 18.06 -0.27
N LYS A 336 -42.29 18.81 -1.16
CA LYS A 336 -41.28 18.23 -2.08
C LYS A 336 -39.90 18.10 -1.47
N THR A 337 -39.60 18.85 -0.40
CA THR A 337 -38.25 18.96 0.17
C THR A 337 -38.25 18.56 1.63
N ALA A 338 -37.45 17.56 2.01
CA ALA A 338 -37.26 17.12 3.38
C ALA A 338 -35.88 17.56 3.89
N GLU A 339 -35.83 18.14 5.09
CA GLU A 339 -34.62 18.65 5.73
C GLU A 339 -34.53 18.16 7.18
N ARG A 340 -33.42 17.51 7.56
CA ARG A 340 -33.18 17.01 8.92
C ARG A 340 -32.64 18.12 9.82
N ARG A 341 -33.34 18.37 10.93
CA ARG A 341 -32.96 19.35 11.96
C ARG A 341 -31.76 18.85 12.76
N ARG A 342 -30.99 19.79 13.33
CA ARG A 342 -29.79 19.54 14.15
C ARG A 342 -28.77 18.57 13.51
N PRO A 343 -28.36 18.77 12.24
CA PRO A 343 -27.44 17.85 11.57
C PRO A 343 -26.04 17.77 12.20
N LEU A 344 -25.69 18.69 13.11
CA LEU A 344 -24.43 18.66 13.87
C LEU A 344 -24.55 17.97 15.24
N ASP A 345 -25.75 17.77 15.78
CA ASP A 345 -25.95 17.21 17.12
C ASP A 345 -26.35 15.72 17.06
N GLU A 346 -27.26 15.40 16.14
CA GLU A 346 -27.85 14.07 15.93
C GLU A 346 -27.58 13.64 14.47
N PHE A 347 -27.63 12.34 14.17
CA PHE A 347 -27.30 11.77 12.83
C PHE A 347 -28.38 10.89 12.21
N ASN A 348 -29.44 10.55 12.96
CA ASN A 348 -30.51 9.65 12.53
C ASN A 348 -31.89 10.29 12.82
N ASN A 349 -32.96 9.50 12.93
CA ASN A 349 -34.36 9.97 12.99
C ASN A 349 -34.78 10.78 11.74
N GLY A 350 -34.15 10.48 10.60
CA GLY A 350 -34.25 11.22 9.32
C GLY A 350 -35.28 10.67 8.34
N VAL A 351 -36.19 9.80 8.78
CA VAL A 351 -37.09 9.05 7.90
C VAL A 351 -38.20 9.93 7.30
N VAL A 352 -38.44 9.78 6.00
CA VAL A 352 -39.59 10.33 5.28
C VAL A 352 -40.09 9.35 4.22
N MET A 353 -41.38 9.42 3.86
CA MET A 353 -42.02 8.52 2.90
C MET A 353 -42.83 9.27 1.85
N THR A 354 -43.22 8.63 0.76
CA THR A 354 -44.13 9.22 -0.23
C THR A 354 -45.56 9.37 0.29
N ASN A 355 -46.26 10.41 -0.16
CA ASN A 355 -47.64 10.75 0.21
C ASN A 355 -48.67 9.68 -0.19
N ARG A 356 -48.37 8.87 -1.21
CA ARG A 356 -49.17 7.74 -1.70
C ARG A 356 -48.25 6.58 -2.12
N PRO A 357 -48.80 5.36 -2.35
CA PRO A 357 -48.06 4.30 -3.00
C PRO A 357 -47.55 4.70 -4.38
N LEU A 358 -46.44 4.08 -4.77
CA LEU A 358 -45.87 4.15 -6.11
C LEU A 358 -46.73 3.33 -7.08
N ARG A 359 -46.93 3.85 -8.29
CA ARG A 359 -47.59 3.15 -9.39
C ARG A 359 -46.58 2.33 -10.19
N ASP A 360 -47.05 1.37 -10.96
CA ASP A 360 -46.19 0.54 -11.81
C ASP A 360 -45.55 1.38 -12.93
N ASN A 361 -44.23 1.26 -13.04
CA ASN A 361 -43.33 2.04 -13.88
C ASN A 361 -43.29 3.56 -13.53
N GLU A 362 -43.77 3.95 -12.34
CA GLU A 362 -43.60 5.31 -11.82
C GLU A 362 -42.23 5.48 -11.16
N MET A 363 -41.52 6.54 -11.58
CA MET A 363 -40.20 6.88 -11.07
C MET A 363 -40.33 7.81 -9.86
N PHE A 364 -39.82 7.35 -8.71
CA PHE A 364 -39.60 8.18 -7.53
C PHE A 364 -38.14 8.66 -7.56
N GLU A 365 -37.90 9.93 -7.92
CA GLU A 365 -36.58 10.53 -8.03
C GLU A 365 -36.40 11.64 -6.98
N ILE A 366 -35.28 11.61 -6.27
CA ILE A 366 -34.83 12.66 -5.35
C ILE A 366 -33.47 13.20 -5.78
N ARG A 367 -33.20 14.46 -5.43
CA ARG A 367 -31.86 15.06 -5.48
C ARG A 367 -31.37 15.32 -4.07
N ILE A 368 -30.08 15.09 -3.81
CA ILE A 368 -29.40 15.53 -2.59
C ILE A 368 -29.17 17.05 -2.68
N ASP A 369 -29.77 17.80 -1.75
CA ASP A 369 -29.62 19.26 -1.67
C ASP A 369 -28.60 19.72 -0.61
N LYS A 370 -28.29 18.86 0.38
CA LYS A 370 -27.31 19.17 1.42
C LYS A 370 -26.76 17.93 2.15
N LEU A 371 -25.45 17.94 2.39
CA LEU A 371 -24.69 16.99 3.21
C LEU A 371 -24.04 17.66 4.45
N VAL A 372 -23.38 16.87 5.30
CA VAL A 372 -22.51 17.33 6.40
C VAL A 372 -21.36 16.33 6.60
N ASP A 373 -20.17 16.85 6.92
CA ASP A 373 -18.89 16.14 7.01
C ASP A 373 -18.59 15.51 8.39
N LYS A 374 -19.49 15.67 9.36
CA LYS A 374 -19.29 15.24 10.75
C LYS A 374 -19.50 13.73 10.98
N TRP A 375 -20.27 13.06 10.12
CA TRP A 375 -20.76 11.69 10.35
C TRP A 375 -20.41 10.76 9.19
N SER A 376 -20.42 9.45 9.44
CA SER A 376 -20.24 8.40 8.42
C SER A 376 -21.57 7.81 7.99
N GLY A 377 -21.64 7.31 6.75
CA GLY A 377 -22.88 6.88 6.08
C GLY A 377 -23.64 8.08 5.51
N SER A 378 -24.21 7.94 4.32
CA SER A 378 -24.70 9.05 3.50
C SER A 378 -26.20 9.28 3.56
N ILE A 379 -26.99 8.28 3.16
CA ILE A 379 -28.43 8.31 2.94
C ILE A 379 -28.90 6.87 2.69
N GLU A 380 -30.10 6.51 3.12
CA GLU A 380 -30.74 5.26 2.71
C GLU A 380 -32.00 5.58 1.89
N ILE A 381 -32.31 4.76 0.88
CA ILE A 381 -33.50 4.96 0.03
C ILE A 381 -34.11 3.61 -0.34
N GLY A 382 -35.43 3.52 -0.45
CA GLY A 382 -36.06 2.24 -0.71
C GLY A 382 -37.58 2.27 -0.80
N VAL A 383 -38.19 1.12 -0.59
CA VAL A 383 -39.64 0.94 -0.60
C VAL A 383 -40.14 0.17 0.62
N THR A 384 -41.37 0.45 1.04
CA THR A 384 -42.02 -0.27 2.14
C THR A 384 -43.50 -0.53 1.90
N THR A 385 -44.02 -1.65 2.42
CA THR A 385 -45.46 -1.95 2.48
C THR A 385 -46.18 -1.25 3.62
N HIS A 386 -45.47 -0.66 4.58
CA HIS A 386 -46.10 0.04 5.71
C HIS A 386 -46.81 1.31 5.24
N ASN A 387 -48.01 1.57 5.76
CA ASN A 387 -48.76 2.80 5.45
C ASN A 387 -48.19 3.95 6.30
N PRO A 388 -47.77 5.09 5.71
CA PRO A 388 -47.15 6.19 6.44
C PRO A 388 -48.07 6.86 7.47
N ASN A 389 -49.39 6.69 7.36
CA ASN A 389 -50.34 7.15 8.40
C ASN A 389 -50.24 6.29 9.67
N ASN A 390 -50.06 4.98 9.51
CA ASN A 390 -50.12 3.99 10.59
C ASN A 390 -48.74 3.63 11.14
N LEU A 391 -47.67 3.88 10.39
CA LEU A 391 -46.29 3.61 10.82
C LEU A 391 -45.88 4.55 11.97
N GLU A 392 -45.25 4.00 13.00
CA GLU A 392 -44.42 4.77 13.94
C GLU A 392 -43.01 4.84 13.37
N TYR A 393 -42.50 6.07 13.16
CA TYR A 393 -41.24 6.28 12.45
C TYR A 393 -40.05 5.86 13.31
N PRO A 394 -39.24 4.87 12.85
CA PRO A 394 -38.07 4.41 13.59
C PRO A 394 -36.92 5.43 13.52
N ALA A 395 -35.89 5.23 14.34
CA ALA A 395 -34.66 6.02 14.24
C ALA A 395 -33.92 5.84 12.90
N THR A 396 -34.10 4.69 12.24
CA THR A 396 -33.75 4.47 10.83
C THR A 396 -34.60 3.35 10.24
N MET A 397 -34.90 3.39 8.94
CA MET A 397 -35.79 2.43 8.26
C MET A 397 -35.22 1.02 8.13
N THR A 398 -33.90 0.86 8.11
CA THR A 398 -33.25 -0.45 8.15
C THR A 398 -33.50 -1.21 9.46
N ASN A 399 -33.90 -0.54 10.56
CA ASN A 399 -34.34 -1.23 11.79
C ASN A 399 -35.70 -1.95 11.68
N LEU A 400 -36.50 -1.72 10.62
CA LEU A 400 -37.77 -2.41 10.46
C LEU A 400 -37.57 -3.82 9.89
N GLN A 401 -37.70 -4.82 10.77
CA GLN A 401 -37.55 -6.25 10.46
C GLN A 401 -38.72 -6.86 9.65
N SER A 402 -39.54 -6.03 8.99
CA SER A 402 -40.64 -6.49 8.11
C SER A 402 -41.09 -5.39 7.14
N GLY A 403 -41.51 -5.79 5.95
CA GLY A 403 -42.14 -4.91 4.96
C GLY A 403 -41.22 -3.87 4.33
N THR A 404 -39.90 -4.03 4.33
CA THR A 404 -38.93 -3.05 3.80
C THR A 404 -37.95 -3.65 2.80
N ILE A 405 -37.61 -2.89 1.76
CA ILE A 405 -36.52 -3.16 0.82
C ILE A 405 -35.76 -1.83 0.66
N MET A 406 -34.58 -1.73 1.28
CA MET A 406 -33.76 -0.51 1.35
C MET A 406 -32.43 -0.71 0.64
N MET A 407 -31.95 0.32 -0.04
CA MET A 407 -30.57 0.46 -0.48
C MET A 407 -29.79 1.30 0.55
N SER A 408 -28.60 0.83 0.92
CA SER A 408 -27.68 1.49 1.85
C SER A 408 -26.25 1.12 1.45
N GLY A 409 -25.34 2.10 1.36
CA GLY A 409 -24.07 1.92 0.66
C GLY A 409 -24.28 1.42 -0.77
N CYS A 410 -23.56 0.38 -1.18
CA CYS A 410 -23.74 -0.33 -2.46
C CYS A 410 -24.67 -1.56 -2.37
N GLY A 411 -25.32 -1.81 -1.22
CA GLY A 411 -26.06 -3.05 -0.93
C GLY A 411 -27.58 -2.88 -0.80
N ILE A 412 -28.30 -4.02 -0.83
CA ILE A 412 -29.76 -4.09 -0.63
C ILE A 412 -30.10 -4.89 0.62
N LEU A 413 -30.77 -4.23 1.56
CA LEU A 413 -31.31 -4.80 2.79
C LEU A 413 -32.82 -5.03 2.66
N THR A 414 -33.25 -6.28 2.80
CA THR A 414 -34.66 -6.64 2.88
C THR A 414 -35.01 -6.95 4.33
N ASN A 415 -36.04 -6.30 4.90
CA ASN A 415 -36.47 -6.49 6.28
C ASN A 415 -35.31 -6.32 7.30
N GLY A 416 -34.46 -5.31 7.08
CA GLY A 416 -33.28 -5.03 7.93
C GLY A 416 -32.14 -6.05 7.85
N LYS A 417 -32.15 -6.96 6.87
CA LYS A 417 -31.09 -7.94 6.63
C LYS A 417 -30.47 -7.75 5.26
N GLY A 418 -29.14 -7.74 5.18
CA GLY A 418 -28.41 -7.69 3.91
C GLY A 418 -28.78 -8.88 3.02
N THR A 419 -29.52 -8.62 1.94
CA THR A 419 -29.95 -9.63 0.95
C THR A 419 -29.07 -9.64 -0.29
N ARG A 420 -28.34 -8.56 -0.55
CA ARG A 420 -27.31 -8.47 -1.60
C ARG A 420 -26.24 -7.48 -1.14
N ARG A 421 -24.99 -7.92 -1.00
CA ARG A 421 -23.85 -7.09 -0.55
C ARG A 421 -23.48 -6.06 -1.62
N GLU A 422 -23.26 -6.54 -2.84
CA GLU A 422 -22.95 -5.73 -4.01
C GLU A 422 -24.16 -5.75 -4.96
N TYR A 423 -24.97 -4.71 -4.89
CA TYR A 423 -26.08 -4.48 -5.83
C TYR A 423 -25.62 -3.73 -7.07
N CYS A 424 -24.75 -2.73 -6.90
CA CYS A 424 -24.20 -1.91 -7.98
C CYS A 424 -22.83 -1.32 -7.63
N GLU A 425 -22.09 -0.89 -8.66
CA GLU A 425 -20.75 -0.29 -8.51
C GLU A 425 -20.75 1.07 -7.78
N PHE A 426 -21.90 1.76 -7.75
CA PHE A 426 -22.06 3.04 -7.09
C PHE A 426 -22.52 2.82 -5.64
N SER A 427 -21.75 3.27 -4.67
CA SER A 427 -22.22 3.37 -3.28
C SER A 427 -23.04 4.65 -3.10
N LEU A 428 -24.13 4.59 -2.33
CA LEU A 428 -24.78 5.81 -1.85
C LEU A 428 -23.80 6.69 -1.05
N ASP A 429 -22.81 6.08 -0.39
CA ASP A 429 -21.80 6.76 0.44
C ASP A 429 -20.77 7.60 -0.33
N GLU A 430 -20.81 7.56 -1.66
CA GLU A 430 -19.95 8.37 -2.55
C GLU A 430 -20.66 9.61 -3.10
N LEU A 431 -21.99 9.71 -2.92
CA LEU A 431 -22.83 10.74 -3.55
C LEU A 431 -22.69 12.12 -2.90
N GLN A 432 -22.84 13.15 -3.72
CA GLN A 432 -22.55 14.56 -3.39
C GLN A 432 -23.79 15.45 -3.48
N GLU A 433 -23.67 16.70 -3.02
CA GLU A 433 -24.72 17.71 -3.20
C GLU A 433 -24.95 17.99 -4.69
N GLY A 434 -26.15 17.70 -5.18
CA GLY A 434 -26.53 17.77 -6.59
C GLY A 434 -26.81 16.42 -7.25
N ASP A 435 -26.35 15.30 -6.69
CA ASP A 435 -26.60 13.96 -7.23
C ASP A 435 -28.08 13.55 -7.08
N HIS A 436 -28.53 12.73 -8.03
CA HIS A 436 -29.90 12.23 -8.11
C HIS A 436 -29.95 10.73 -7.86
N ILE A 437 -30.84 10.31 -6.96
CA ILE A 437 -31.15 8.90 -6.70
C ILE A 437 -32.62 8.71 -6.95
N GLY A 438 -33.02 7.59 -7.54
CA GLY A 438 -34.41 7.22 -7.60
C GLY A 438 -34.65 5.74 -7.73
N LEU A 439 -35.92 5.36 -7.79
CA LEU A 439 -36.35 3.98 -7.89
C LEU A 439 -37.67 3.85 -8.65
N THR A 440 -37.89 2.67 -9.22
CA THR A 440 -39.11 2.33 -9.96
C THR A 440 -39.50 0.89 -9.63
N ARG A 441 -40.76 0.69 -9.20
CA ARG A 441 -41.41 -0.63 -9.26
C ARG A 441 -41.86 -0.87 -10.70
N LYS A 442 -41.20 -1.78 -11.42
CA LYS A 442 -41.59 -2.16 -12.79
C LYS A 442 -42.87 -3.01 -12.75
N SER A 443 -43.64 -3.04 -13.84
CA SER A 443 -44.92 -3.81 -13.90
C SER A 443 -44.77 -5.33 -13.88
N ASN A 444 -43.55 -5.86 -14.04
CA ASN A 444 -43.23 -7.28 -13.76
C ASN A 444 -42.96 -7.54 -12.26
N SER A 445 -43.22 -6.56 -11.39
CA SER A 445 -42.90 -6.54 -9.94
C SER A 445 -41.43 -6.41 -9.56
N ALA A 446 -40.50 -6.24 -10.52
CA ALA A 446 -39.09 -5.98 -10.18
C ALA A 446 -38.89 -4.55 -9.63
N LEU A 447 -38.06 -4.41 -8.58
CA LEU A 447 -37.57 -3.12 -8.11
C LEU A 447 -36.24 -2.81 -8.78
N HIS A 448 -36.11 -1.59 -9.30
CA HIS A 448 -34.86 -1.04 -9.82
C HIS A 448 -34.58 0.29 -9.12
N PHE A 449 -33.31 0.55 -8.79
CA PHE A 449 -32.82 1.87 -8.42
C PHE A 449 -32.08 2.50 -9.60
N PHE A 450 -31.93 3.82 -9.56
CA PHE A 450 -31.22 4.62 -10.55
C PHE A 450 -30.37 5.64 -9.83
N ILE A 451 -29.11 5.79 -10.27
CA ILE A 451 -28.19 6.82 -9.79
C ILE A 451 -27.83 7.69 -10.99
N ASN A 452 -28.07 9.00 -10.88
CA ASN A 452 -27.99 10.01 -11.94
C ASN A 452 -28.73 9.63 -13.26
N GLY A 453 -29.74 8.76 -13.15
CA GLY A 453 -30.55 8.25 -14.26
C GLY A 453 -29.99 7.01 -14.97
N ILE A 454 -28.93 6.38 -14.45
CA ILE A 454 -28.43 5.07 -14.88
C ILE A 454 -29.16 3.98 -14.08
N ASP A 455 -29.82 3.04 -14.76
CA ASP A 455 -30.53 1.90 -14.13
C ASP A 455 -29.50 0.94 -13.52
N GLN A 456 -29.59 0.69 -12.21
CA GLN A 456 -28.67 -0.16 -11.45
C GLN A 456 -29.06 -1.65 -11.50
N GLY A 457 -30.05 -2.01 -12.31
CA GLY A 457 -30.53 -3.38 -12.48
C GLY A 457 -31.52 -3.82 -11.40
N VAL A 458 -31.84 -5.12 -11.38
CA VAL A 458 -32.86 -5.70 -10.50
C VAL A 458 -32.33 -5.79 -9.05
N ALA A 459 -32.90 -5.00 -8.15
CA ALA A 459 -32.64 -5.07 -6.71
C ALA A 459 -33.38 -6.26 -6.05
N THR A 460 -34.64 -6.47 -6.46
CA THR A 460 -35.41 -7.69 -6.19
C THR A 460 -36.40 -7.94 -7.33
N PRO A 461 -36.58 -9.19 -7.78
CA PRO A 461 -37.55 -9.52 -8.82
C PRO A 461 -39.01 -9.50 -8.33
N LEU A 462 -39.25 -9.50 -7.01
CA LEU A 462 -40.59 -9.66 -6.43
C LEU A 462 -40.88 -8.59 -5.35
N THR A 463 -41.38 -7.45 -5.79
CA THR A 463 -41.85 -6.34 -4.94
C THR A 463 -43.35 -6.43 -4.74
N PRO A 464 -43.89 -6.28 -3.51
CA PRO A 464 -45.33 -6.21 -3.28
C PRO A 464 -46.04 -5.13 -4.13
N PRO A 465 -47.33 -5.29 -4.47
CA PRO A 465 -48.04 -4.40 -5.41
C PRO A 465 -48.37 -3.01 -4.84
N ALA A 466 -48.48 -2.88 -3.52
CA ALA A 466 -48.69 -1.61 -2.84
C ALA A 466 -47.48 -1.29 -1.96
N VAL A 467 -46.59 -0.43 -2.45
CA VAL A 467 -45.42 0.06 -1.71
C VAL A 467 -45.28 1.56 -1.82
N TYR A 468 -44.80 2.19 -0.74
CA TYR A 468 -44.46 3.60 -0.65
C TYR A 468 -42.96 3.77 -0.88
N GLY A 469 -42.55 4.86 -1.52
CA GLY A 469 -41.14 5.26 -1.54
C GLY A 469 -40.68 5.76 -0.17
N VAL A 470 -39.44 5.50 0.17
CA VAL A 470 -38.82 5.75 1.48
C VAL A 470 -37.48 6.44 1.28
N VAL A 471 -37.19 7.46 2.09
CA VAL A 471 -35.86 8.06 2.19
C VAL A 471 -35.52 8.20 3.67
N ASP A 472 -34.29 7.88 4.05
CA ASP A 472 -33.76 8.09 5.38
C ASP A 472 -32.56 9.03 5.31
N LEU A 473 -32.70 10.23 5.89
CA LEU A 473 -31.63 11.22 5.95
C LEU A 473 -30.65 10.87 7.08
N TYR A 474 -30.03 9.70 6.98
CA TYR A 474 -29.06 9.18 7.92
C TYR A 474 -27.67 9.82 7.72
N GLY A 475 -26.85 9.89 8.78
CA GLY A 475 -25.44 10.25 8.72
C GLY A 475 -25.18 11.64 8.12
N MET A 476 -24.57 11.67 6.93
CA MET A 476 -24.22 12.88 6.20
C MET A 476 -25.43 13.58 5.59
N ALA A 477 -26.52 12.88 5.23
CA ALA A 477 -27.67 13.53 4.61
C ALA A 477 -28.34 14.53 5.56
N VAL A 478 -28.49 15.76 5.06
CA VAL A 478 -29.20 16.86 5.72
C VAL A 478 -30.46 17.23 4.95
N LYS A 479 -30.44 17.18 3.61
CA LYS A 479 -31.58 17.69 2.80
C LYS A 479 -31.71 17.01 1.44
N VAL A 480 -32.94 16.75 1.03
CA VAL A 480 -33.30 16.21 -0.30
C VAL A 480 -34.57 16.83 -0.87
N THR A 481 -34.72 16.85 -2.19
CA THR A 481 -35.93 17.29 -2.91
C THR A 481 -36.39 16.28 -3.97
N ILE A 482 -37.69 15.99 -4.02
CA ILE A 482 -38.31 15.15 -5.05
C ILE A 482 -38.34 15.89 -6.40
N VAL A 483 -37.75 15.26 -7.42
CA VAL A 483 -37.69 15.76 -8.79
C VAL A 483 -38.87 15.22 -9.60
N HIS A 484 -39.54 16.10 -10.37
CA HIS A 484 -40.73 15.78 -11.16
C HIS A 484 -40.46 15.96 -12.66
N ASN A 485 -39.79 15.00 -13.29
CA ASN A 485 -39.27 15.18 -14.64
C ASN A 485 -40.29 14.82 -15.76
N HIS A 486 -40.94 15.82 -16.34
CA HIS A 486 -41.84 15.66 -17.48
C HIS A 486 -41.04 15.62 -18.81
N ASN A 487 -40.55 14.43 -19.21
CA ASN A 487 -40.41 13.94 -20.62
C ASN A 487 -39.53 12.67 -20.71
N HIS A 488 -40.03 11.54 -20.20
CA HIS A 488 -39.31 10.25 -20.26
C HIS A 488 -39.15 9.71 -21.70
N SER A 489 -40.03 10.11 -22.62
CA SER A 489 -40.12 9.66 -24.02
C SER A 489 -38.89 10.02 -24.86
N ASP A 490 -38.38 11.25 -24.75
CA ASP A 490 -37.23 11.70 -25.56
C ASP A 490 -35.90 11.08 -25.08
N ARG A 491 -35.79 10.75 -23.78
CA ARG A 491 -34.66 9.99 -23.24
C ARG A 491 -34.71 8.52 -23.71
N LEU A 492 -35.89 7.91 -23.75
CA LEU A 492 -36.12 6.56 -24.29
C LEU A 492 -35.81 6.44 -25.79
N ARG A 493 -36.18 7.43 -26.61
CA ARG A 493 -35.88 7.42 -28.05
C ARG A 493 -34.37 7.43 -28.34
N ARG A 494 -33.56 8.09 -27.50
CA ARG A 494 -32.09 8.05 -27.61
C ARG A 494 -31.53 6.71 -27.12
N ASN A 495 -31.97 6.23 -25.95
CA ASN A 495 -31.46 4.99 -25.38
C ASN A 495 -31.79 3.73 -26.21
N ASN A 496 -32.93 3.70 -26.91
CA ASN A 496 -33.27 2.60 -27.82
C ASN A 496 -32.42 2.56 -29.11
N ALA A 497 -31.75 3.67 -29.48
CA ALA A 497 -30.73 3.64 -30.54
C ALA A 497 -29.44 2.99 -30.03
N ILE A 498 -29.07 3.24 -28.77
CA ILE A 498 -27.88 2.67 -28.11
C ILE A 498 -28.05 1.15 -27.93
N LEU A 499 -29.21 0.68 -27.45
CA LEU A 499 -29.49 -0.76 -27.29
C LEU A 499 -29.42 -1.55 -28.60
N ARG A 500 -29.75 -0.93 -29.75
CA ARG A 500 -29.63 -1.59 -31.06
C ARG A 500 -28.17 -1.71 -31.55
N ALA A 501 -27.23 -1.02 -30.93
CA ALA A 501 -25.81 -1.08 -31.25
C ALA A 501 -25.00 -2.06 -30.35
N LEU A 502 -25.64 -2.70 -29.36
CA LEU A 502 -24.96 -3.45 -28.28
C LEU A 502 -25.48 -4.88 -28.07
N SER A 503 -26.12 -5.50 -29.09
CA SER A 503 -26.64 -6.88 -28.98
C SER A 503 -25.95 -7.82 -29.99
N PRO A 504 -25.36 -8.97 -29.58
CA PRO A 504 -24.49 -9.77 -30.47
C PRO A 504 -25.17 -10.60 -31.58
N GLU A 505 -26.50 -10.67 -31.65
CA GLU A 505 -27.21 -11.54 -32.59
C GLU A 505 -27.71 -10.79 -33.84
N GLY A 506 -26.86 -10.74 -34.88
CA GLY A 506 -27.23 -10.17 -36.18
C GLY A 506 -26.33 -10.52 -37.37
N ALA A 507 -25.17 -11.14 -37.14
CA ALA A 507 -24.10 -11.31 -38.14
C ALA A 507 -24.35 -12.37 -39.24
N LEU A 508 -25.60 -12.79 -39.50
CA LEU A 508 -25.93 -13.82 -40.50
C LEU A 508 -27.22 -13.52 -41.31
N ARG A 509 -27.14 -12.56 -42.26
CA ARG A 509 -27.34 -12.80 -43.73
C ARG A 509 -27.60 -11.52 -44.55
N ARG A 510 -26.90 -11.43 -45.71
CA ARG A 510 -27.04 -10.46 -46.83
C ARG A 510 -26.65 -9.01 -46.48
N ALA A 511 -25.99 -8.24 -47.37
CA ALA A 511 -25.52 -8.51 -48.74
C ALA A 511 -24.15 -7.85 -49.01
N ALA A 512 -23.52 -8.20 -50.14
CA ALA A 512 -22.26 -7.65 -50.63
C ALA A 512 -22.50 -6.55 -51.70
N PRO A 513 -21.45 -5.92 -52.26
CA PRO A 513 -20.34 -5.24 -51.58
C PRO A 513 -20.19 -3.78 -52.05
N ALA A 514 -19.74 -2.87 -51.19
CA ALA A 514 -19.39 -1.50 -51.59
C ALA A 514 -18.27 -0.92 -50.72
N ALA A 515 -17.28 -0.30 -51.38
CA ALA A 515 -16.21 0.59 -50.91
C ALA A 515 -15.67 0.47 -49.46
N GLN A 516 -14.35 0.31 -49.34
CA GLN A 516 -13.62 0.47 -48.07
C GLN A 516 -13.87 1.87 -47.48
N ALA A 517 -14.17 1.92 -46.19
CA ALA A 517 -14.13 3.13 -45.38
C ALA A 517 -12.99 3.01 -44.36
N GLU A 518 -12.26 4.10 -44.15
CA GLU A 518 -11.14 4.17 -43.18
C GLU A 518 -11.62 3.84 -41.75
N PRO A 519 -10.78 3.20 -40.92
CA PRO A 519 -11.13 2.92 -39.52
C PRO A 519 -11.30 4.23 -38.72
N GLU A 520 -12.36 4.29 -37.90
CA GLU A 520 -12.68 5.48 -37.09
C GLU A 520 -11.58 5.82 -36.07
N ARG A 521 -10.73 6.77 -36.46
CA ARG A 521 -9.60 7.31 -35.69
C ARG A 521 -10.04 7.89 -34.34
N LEU A 522 -9.24 7.66 -33.30
CA LEU A 522 -9.47 8.23 -31.97
C LEU A 522 -9.30 9.75 -31.99
N LEU A 523 -10.24 10.45 -31.34
CA LEU A 523 -10.26 11.90 -31.13
C LEU A 523 -10.65 12.19 -29.67
N PHE A 524 -10.51 13.42 -29.20
CA PHE A 524 -11.17 13.88 -27.99
C PHE A 524 -12.64 14.18 -28.24
N HIS A 525 -13.47 13.97 -27.23
CA HIS A 525 -14.89 14.30 -27.22
C HIS A 525 -15.10 15.82 -27.02
N PRO A 526 -16.06 16.47 -27.71
CA PRO A 526 -16.26 17.92 -27.60
C PRO A 526 -16.80 18.41 -26.25
N ASN A 527 -17.48 17.56 -25.47
CA ASN A 527 -17.75 17.86 -24.06
C ASN A 527 -16.43 17.73 -23.28
N CYS A 528 -15.93 18.84 -22.77
CA CYS A 528 -14.63 19.00 -22.11
C CYS A 528 -14.76 19.90 -20.87
N GLY A 529 -13.78 19.84 -19.97
CA GLY A 529 -13.79 20.56 -18.70
C GLY A 529 -13.90 22.08 -18.88
N GLN A 530 -14.45 22.77 -17.88
CA GLN A 530 -14.84 24.19 -17.97
C GLN A 530 -13.71 25.18 -18.35
N LYS A 531 -12.44 24.76 -18.25
CA LYS A 531 -11.26 25.57 -18.63
C LYS A 531 -10.41 24.90 -19.72
N ALA A 532 -10.91 23.82 -20.32
CA ALA A 532 -10.36 23.14 -21.48
C ALA A 532 -11.10 23.57 -22.76
N ALA A 533 -10.48 23.34 -23.91
CA ALA A 533 -11.02 23.53 -25.24
C ALA A 533 -10.41 22.48 -26.18
N ILE A 534 -11.24 21.86 -27.01
CA ILE A 534 -10.78 20.93 -28.05
C ILE A 534 -10.52 21.71 -29.35
N THR A 535 -9.38 21.43 -29.97
CA THR A 535 -8.87 22.09 -31.18
C THR A 535 -8.32 21.05 -32.16
N HIS A 536 -7.83 21.49 -33.33
CA HIS A 536 -7.20 20.63 -34.35
C HIS A 536 -8.07 19.40 -34.71
N GLU A 537 -9.30 19.67 -35.16
CA GLU A 537 -10.27 18.66 -35.63
C GLU A 537 -10.61 17.56 -34.60
N GLY A 538 -10.39 17.83 -33.31
CA GLY A 538 -10.63 16.88 -32.23
C GLY A 538 -9.37 16.29 -31.61
N ARG A 539 -8.16 16.51 -32.16
CA ARG A 539 -6.95 15.85 -31.66
C ARG A 539 -6.22 16.57 -30.53
N THR A 540 -6.45 17.87 -30.33
CA THR A 540 -5.66 18.67 -29.39
C THR A 540 -6.52 19.27 -28.29
N ALA A 541 -6.28 18.85 -27.06
CA ALA A 541 -6.83 19.46 -25.86
C ALA A 541 -5.92 20.63 -25.42
N LEU A 542 -6.53 21.78 -25.11
CA LEU A 542 -5.85 23.01 -24.74
C LEU A 542 -6.55 23.63 -23.53
N ARG A 543 -5.79 24.22 -22.60
CA ARG A 543 -6.29 25.11 -21.54
C ARG A 543 -5.89 26.55 -21.87
N PRO A 544 -6.78 27.39 -22.46
CA PRO A 544 -6.40 28.71 -22.95
C PRO A 544 -5.85 29.65 -21.86
N HIS A 545 -6.35 29.50 -20.63
CA HIS A 545 -6.02 30.32 -19.46
C HIS A 545 -5.12 29.59 -18.44
N ALA A 546 -4.19 28.75 -18.90
CA ALA A 546 -3.32 27.97 -18.01
C ALA A 546 -2.42 28.81 -17.08
N THR A 547 -2.21 30.10 -17.36
CA THR A 547 -1.52 31.03 -16.43
C THR A 547 -2.39 31.44 -15.26
N ASP A 548 -3.71 31.36 -15.38
CA ASP A 548 -4.65 32.03 -14.47
C ASP A 548 -5.18 31.02 -13.43
N ASP A 549 -5.35 29.76 -13.86
CA ASP A 549 -5.79 28.60 -13.08
C ASP A 549 -4.88 27.38 -13.30
N PHE A 550 -5.04 26.32 -12.48
CA PHE A 550 -4.27 25.07 -12.58
C PHE A 550 -5.12 23.80 -12.84
N ASN A 551 -6.45 23.90 -12.94
CA ASN A 551 -7.35 22.75 -13.00
C ASN A 551 -8.57 22.99 -13.91
N HIS A 552 -9.58 22.11 -13.84
CA HIS A 552 -10.71 21.98 -14.78
C HIS A 552 -10.27 21.65 -16.22
N GLY A 553 -9.23 20.81 -16.35
CA GLY A 553 -8.55 20.45 -17.59
C GLY A 553 -9.01 19.16 -18.26
N VAL A 554 -10.01 18.47 -17.69
CA VAL A 554 -10.43 17.12 -18.05
C VAL A 554 -10.98 17.03 -19.49
N VAL A 555 -10.50 16.05 -20.26
CA VAL A 555 -10.97 15.68 -21.59
C VAL A 555 -11.04 14.15 -21.73
N LEU A 556 -11.99 13.64 -22.51
CA LEU A 556 -12.19 12.19 -22.72
C LEU A 556 -12.09 11.84 -24.21
N SER A 557 -11.90 10.57 -24.55
CA SER A 557 -11.98 10.09 -25.95
C SER A 557 -13.40 10.18 -26.52
N SER A 558 -13.52 10.44 -27.82
CA SER A 558 -14.79 10.61 -28.54
C SER A 558 -15.64 9.33 -28.61
N ARG A 559 -14.98 8.18 -28.58
CA ARG A 559 -15.55 6.83 -28.46
C ARG A 559 -14.82 6.04 -27.37
N ALA A 560 -15.39 4.91 -26.98
CA ALA A 560 -14.69 3.94 -26.15
C ALA A 560 -13.44 3.40 -26.86
N LEU A 561 -12.46 2.99 -26.05
CA LEU A 561 -11.32 2.21 -26.51
C LEU A 561 -11.75 0.78 -26.84
N ARG A 562 -11.10 0.21 -27.84
CA ARG A 562 -11.13 -1.23 -28.12
C ARG A 562 -10.06 -1.92 -27.28
N ASP A 563 -10.22 -3.22 -27.08
CA ASP A 563 -9.22 -4.00 -26.37
C ASP A 563 -7.92 -4.04 -27.18
N GLY A 564 -6.78 -3.84 -26.51
CA GLY A 564 -5.47 -3.68 -27.12
C GLY A 564 -5.21 -2.30 -27.77
N GLU A 565 -6.20 -1.41 -27.86
CA GLU A 565 -6.05 -0.09 -28.51
C GLU A 565 -5.38 0.92 -27.58
N VAL A 566 -4.16 1.34 -27.92
CA VAL A 566 -3.40 2.34 -27.16
C VAL A 566 -3.96 3.74 -27.45
N PHE A 567 -4.42 4.42 -26.40
CA PHE A 567 -4.69 5.86 -26.45
C PHE A 567 -3.46 6.62 -25.94
N GLN A 568 -2.72 7.28 -26.82
CA GLN A 568 -1.52 8.04 -26.46
C GLN A 568 -1.65 9.53 -26.81
N VAL A 569 -1.17 10.40 -25.93
CA VAL A 569 -1.07 11.84 -26.14
C VAL A 569 0.35 12.34 -25.90
N ARG A 570 0.77 13.36 -26.65
CA ARG A 570 1.99 14.13 -26.41
C ARG A 570 1.65 15.44 -25.70
N ILE A 571 2.42 15.83 -24.69
CA ILE A 571 2.32 17.16 -24.08
C ILE A 571 2.96 18.17 -25.05
N ASP A 572 2.20 19.10 -25.61
CA ASP A 572 2.75 20.11 -26.54
C ASP A 572 3.17 21.41 -25.82
N LYS A 573 2.53 21.74 -24.69
CA LYS A 573 2.76 23.00 -23.98
C LYS A 573 2.54 22.84 -22.48
N MET A 574 3.42 23.50 -21.71
CA MET A 574 3.32 23.59 -20.25
C MET A 574 3.46 25.04 -19.76
N VAL A 575 3.12 25.27 -18.50
CA VAL A 575 3.34 26.51 -17.74
C VAL A 575 4.10 26.21 -16.45
N ASP A 576 4.97 27.12 -16.03
CA ASP A 576 5.92 26.97 -14.90
C ASP A 576 5.40 27.50 -13.56
N LYS A 577 4.20 28.07 -13.53
CA LYS A 577 3.58 28.71 -12.35
C LYS A 577 3.06 27.72 -11.30
N TRP A 578 2.76 26.48 -11.69
CA TRP A 578 2.00 25.52 -10.88
C TRP A 578 2.76 24.23 -10.59
N ALA A 579 2.23 23.40 -9.70
CA ALA A 579 2.72 22.03 -9.43
C ALA A 579 1.69 20.99 -9.89
N GLY A 580 2.14 19.74 -10.08
CA GLY A 580 1.42 18.75 -10.89
C GLY A 580 1.75 18.90 -12.38
N SER A 581 1.71 17.83 -13.19
CA SER A 581 1.97 17.94 -14.64
C SER A 581 0.79 17.53 -15.52
N ILE A 582 0.32 16.29 -15.42
CA ILE A 582 -0.78 15.74 -16.23
C ILE A 582 -1.28 14.47 -15.54
N GLU A 583 -2.57 14.14 -15.68
CA GLU A 583 -3.13 12.84 -15.31
C GLU A 583 -3.68 12.14 -16.55
N ILE A 584 -3.57 10.82 -16.61
CA ILE A 584 -4.11 10.00 -17.72
C ILE A 584 -4.78 8.75 -17.16
N GLY A 585 -5.84 8.27 -17.81
CA GLY A 585 -6.63 7.16 -17.29
C GLY A 585 -7.70 6.63 -18.21
N VAL A 586 -8.57 5.79 -17.67
CA VAL A 586 -9.79 5.31 -18.33
C VAL A 586 -11.00 5.41 -17.40
N THR A 587 -12.20 5.46 -17.98
CA THR A 587 -13.46 5.49 -17.24
C THR A 587 -14.60 4.75 -17.93
N THR A 588 -15.54 4.19 -17.16
CA THR A 588 -16.82 3.67 -17.68
C THR A 588 -17.82 4.78 -18.00
N HIS A 589 -17.60 6.02 -17.51
CA HIS A 589 -18.52 7.14 -17.70
C HIS A 589 -18.54 7.62 -19.16
N ASN A 590 -19.74 7.69 -19.74
CA ASN A 590 -19.91 8.17 -21.11
C ASN A 590 -19.67 9.70 -21.21
N PRO A 591 -18.78 10.16 -22.10
CA PRO A 591 -18.37 11.56 -22.19
C PRO A 591 -19.47 12.51 -22.67
N ALA A 592 -20.57 12.01 -23.27
CA ALA A 592 -21.71 12.81 -23.66
C ALA A 592 -22.64 13.19 -22.49
N TYR A 593 -22.50 12.55 -21.33
CA TYR A 593 -23.39 12.74 -20.16
C TYR A 593 -22.64 13.04 -18.86
N LEU A 594 -21.35 12.73 -18.76
CA LEU A 594 -20.54 13.05 -17.60
C LEU A 594 -20.43 14.57 -17.38
N GLN A 595 -20.78 15.04 -16.18
CA GLN A 595 -20.42 16.38 -15.73
C GLN A 595 -18.96 16.37 -15.29
N LEU A 596 -18.10 17.08 -16.03
CA LEU A 596 -16.66 16.95 -15.86
C LEU A 596 -16.17 17.72 -14.62
N PRO A 597 -15.50 17.04 -13.67
CA PRO A 597 -15.07 17.63 -12.41
C PRO A 597 -13.91 18.63 -12.58
N SER A 598 -13.48 19.24 -11.47
CA SER A 598 -12.27 20.08 -11.44
C SER A 598 -10.98 19.29 -11.72
N THR A 599 -10.98 17.99 -11.41
CA THR A 599 -9.95 17.02 -11.81
C THR A 599 -10.54 15.62 -11.79
N MET A 600 -10.09 14.70 -12.65
CA MET A 600 -10.75 13.39 -12.78
C MET A 600 -10.60 12.52 -11.52
N THR A 601 -9.52 12.70 -10.77
CA THR A 601 -9.29 12.04 -9.47
C THR A 601 -10.33 12.37 -8.40
N ASN A 602 -11.20 13.38 -8.60
CA ASN A 602 -12.36 13.65 -7.75
C ASN A 602 -13.57 12.73 -8.01
N LEU A 603 -13.60 11.96 -9.11
CA LEU A 603 -14.66 10.97 -9.35
C LEU A 603 -14.36 9.69 -8.55
N ARG A 604 -15.35 9.25 -7.77
CA ARG A 604 -15.26 8.11 -6.85
C ARG A 604 -15.94 6.83 -7.36
N SER A 605 -16.11 6.71 -8.66
CA SER A 605 -16.73 5.54 -9.29
C SER A 605 -16.31 5.42 -10.74
N GLY A 606 -16.06 4.20 -11.21
CA GLY A 606 -15.76 3.89 -12.60
C GLY A 606 -14.55 4.62 -13.21
N THR A 607 -13.51 4.92 -12.44
CA THR A 607 -12.33 5.70 -12.91
C THR A 607 -11.00 5.09 -12.46
N TRP A 608 -10.08 4.87 -13.40
CA TRP A 608 -8.70 4.46 -13.13
C TRP A 608 -7.74 5.50 -13.70
N MET A 609 -7.04 6.25 -12.84
CA MET A 609 -6.20 7.39 -13.20
C MET A 609 -4.77 7.19 -12.69
N MET A 610 -3.77 7.34 -13.56
CA MET A 610 -2.38 7.54 -13.15
C MET A 610 -2.15 9.03 -12.85
N THR A 611 -1.61 9.32 -11.66
CA THR A 611 -1.30 10.67 -11.20
C THR A 611 -0.03 10.66 -10.35
N GLY A 612 0.87 11.64 -10.56
CA GLY A 612 2.22 11.59 -10.01
C GLY A 612 2.91 10.26 -10.37
N ASN A 613 3.32 9.48 -9.38
CA ASN A 613 3.87 8.12 -9.54
C ASN A 613 2.94 7.00 -9.04
N GLY A 614 1.65 7.27 -8.85
CA GLY A 614 0.67 6.29 -8.35
C GLY A 614 -0.50 6.07 -9.31
N VAL A 615 -1.25 5.00 -9.06
CA VAL A 615 -2.53 4.70 -9.73
C VAL A 615 -3.65 4.84 -8.71
N MET A 616 -4.64 5.66 -9.03
CA MET A 616 -5.87 5.80 -8.28
C MET A 616 -7.01 5.07 -9.00
N HIS A 617 -7.80 4.31 -8.24
CA HIS A 617 -9.11 3.84 -8.65
C HIS A 617 -10.14 4.56 -7.80
N ASN A 618 -11.16 5.17 -8.42
CA ASN A 618 -12.26 5.82 -7.71
C ASN A 618 -11.80 6.87 -6.67
N GLY A 619 -10.79 7.68 -7.04
CA GLY A 619 -10.20 8.72 -6.18
C GLY A 619 -9.39 8.20 -4.98
N THR A 620 -9.14 6.89 -4.90
CA THR A 620 -8.33 6.24 -3.88
C THR A 620 -7.09 5.63 -4.52
N THR A 621 -5.88 5.90 -3.98
CA THR A 621 -4.65 5.25 -4.49
C THR A 621 -4.71 3.75 -4.23
N ILE A 622 -4.61 2.95 -5.30
CA ILE A 622 -4.52 1.49 -5.25
C ILE A 622 -3.09 0.98 -5.44
N LEU A 623 -2.23 1.74 -6.13
CA LEU A 623 -0.80 1.47 -6.25
C LEU A 623 -0.01 2.75 -5.99
N ASP A 624 0.79 2.78 -4.93
CA ASP A 624 1.85 3.76 -4.74
C ASP A 624 3.13 3.31 -5.47
N GLU A 625 3.92 4.27 -5.97
CA GLU A 625 5.20 4.05 -6.67
C GLU A 625 5.16 3.13 -7.93
N TYR A 626 3.97 2.94 -8.53
CA TYR A 626 3.73 2.11 -9.72
C TYR A 626 4.68 2.35 -10.91
N GLY A 627 5.08 3.59 -11.20
CA GLY A 627 5.87 3.87 -12.40
C GLY A 627 6.45 5.27 -12.51
N HIS A 628 6.77 5.68 -13.75
CA HIS A 628 7.32 6.99 -14.07
C HIS A 628 6.45 8.13 -13.52
N ASN A 629 7.04 8.99 -12.68
CA ASN A 629 6.30 10.10 -12.09
C ASN A 629 5.92 11.15 -13.17
N LEU A 630 4.62 11.27 -13.45
CA LEU A 630 4.06 12.17 -14.47
C LEU A 630 4.41 13.65 -14.21
N ASP A 631 4.59 14.07 -12.94
CA ASP A 631 4.95 15.45 -12.56
C ASP A 631 6.34 15.89 -13.06
N ARG A 632 7.14 14.96 -13.58
CA ARG A 632 8.48 15.21 -14.13
C ARG A 632 8.51 15.34 -15.66
N LEU A 633 7.39 15.07 -16.33
CA LEU A 633 7.26 15.15 -17.78
C LEU A 633 7.38 16.59 -18.29
N LYS A 634 7.72 16.72 -19.56
CA LYS A 634 7.95 18.00 -20.25
C LYS A 634 7.17 18.06 -21.56
N ALA A 635 7.02 19.28 -22.09
CA ALA A 635 6.55 19.46 -23.45
C ALA A 635 7.49 18.73 -24.42
N GLY A 636 6.94 17.78 -25.19
CA GLY A 636 7.65 16.80 -26.00
C GLY A 636 7.40 15.35 -25.57
N ASP A 637 7.21 15.07 -24.27
CA ASP A 637 6.98 13.71 -23.77
C ASP A 637 5.57 13.19 -24.13
N THR A 638 5.42 11.87 -24.25
CA THR A 638 4.14 11.18 -24.44
C THR A 638 3.72 10.38 -23.22
N VAL A 639 2.40 10.30 -23.00
CA VAL A 639 1.76 9.42 -22.04
C VAL A 639 0.61 8.68 -22.72
N GLY A 640 0.43 7.40 -22.41
CA GLY A 640 -0.61 6.58 -23.01
C GLY A 640 -1.22 5.57 -22.05
N VAL A 641 -2.35 5.00 -22.46
CA VAL A 641 -3.09 3.99 -21.70
C VAL A 641 -3.73 2.96 -22.64
N VAL A 642 -3.79 1.70 -22.22
CA VAL A 642 -4.47 0.60 -22.93
C VAL A 642 -5.19 -0.32 -21.96
N ARG A 643 -6.40 -0.74 -22.32
CA ARG A 643 -7.05 -1.93 -21.73
C ARG A 643 -6.69 -3.15 -22.57
N ARG A 644 -6.18 -4.21 -21.97
CA ARG A 644 -5.94 -5.51 -22.62
C ARG A 644 -7.22 -6.36 -22.61
N GLU A 645 -7.26 -7.38 -23.47
CA GLU A 645 -8.42 -8.29 -23.61
C GLU A 645 -8.74 -9.02 -22.28
N ASP A 646 -7.71 -9.37 -21.51
CA ASP A 646 -7.79 -9.97 -20.16
C ASP A 646 -8.33 -9.02 -19.06
N GLY A 647 -8.60 -7.76 -19.39
CA GLY A 647 -9.06 -6.75 -18.43
C GLY A 647 -7.96 -6.11 -17.59
N THR A 648 -6.68 -6.34 -17.89
CA THR A 648 -5.59 -5.54 -17.32
C THR A 648 -5.53 -4.15 -17.96
N LEU A 649 -5.23 -3.14 -17.13
CA LEU A 649 -4.94 -1.79 -17.56
C LEU A 649 -3.44 -1.57 -17.54
N HIS A 650 -2.88 -0.99 -18.60
CA HIS A 650 -1.45 -0.64 -18.69
C HIS A 650 -1.29 0.83 -19.08
N PHE A 651 -0.34 1.52 -18.44
CA PHE A 651 0.09 2.85 -18.86
C PHE A 651 1.42 2.80 -19.63
N PHE A 652 1.65 3.81 -20.45
CA PHE A 652 2.89 4.03 -21.18
C PHE A 652 3.42 5.45 -20.93
N VAL A 653 4.74 5.59 -20.89
CA VAL A 653 5.43 6.89 -20.87
C VAL A 653 6.56 6.83 -21.90
N ASN A 654 6.58 7.76 -22.87
CA ASN A 654 7.52 7.77 -23.99
C ASN A 654 7.65 6.41 -24.71
N GLY A 655 6.52 5.73 -24.93
CA GLY A 655 6.43 4.39 -25.54
C GLY A 655 6.77 3.21 -24.61
N MET A 656 7.34 3.45 -23.42
CA MET A 656 7.69 2.40 -22.47
C MET A 656 6.49 2.01 -21.59
N THR A 657 6.10 0.74 -21.62
CA THR A 657 5.08 0.16 -20.72
C THR A 657 5.51 0.30 -19.26
N GLN A 658 4.57 0.65 -18.39
CA GLN A 658 4.76 0.78 -16.94
C GLN A 658 4.30 -0.48 -16.16
N GLY A 659 3.89 -1.55 -16.87
CA GLY A 659 3.33 -2.77 -16.25
C GLY A 659 1.83 -2.69 -15.94
N PRO A 660 1.24 -3.72 -15.32
CA PRO A 660 -0.19 -3.75 -15.00
C PRO A 660 -0.53 -2.78 -13.86
N ALA A 661 -1.47 -1.87 -14.11
CA ALA A 661 -1.92 -0.80 -13.21
C ALA A 661 -3.20 -1.16 -12.43
N ALA A 662 -4.03 -2.00 -13.02
CA ALA A 662 -5.28 -2.51 -12.46
C ALA A 662 -5.68 -3.78 -13.21
N TRP A 663 -6.49 -4.61 -12.55
CA TRP A 663 -7.08 -5.84 -13.10
C TRP A 663 -8.61 -5.71 -13.14
N ASN A 664 -9.28 -6.58 -13.90
CA ASN A 664 -10.74 -6.62 -14.03
C ASN A 664 -11.38 -5.31 -14.52
N VAL A 665 -10.64 -4.46 -15.24
CA VAL A 665 -11.21 -3.26 -15.86
C VAL A 665 -12.20 -3.68 -16.94
N PRO A 666 -13.45 -3.18 -16.96
CA PRO A 666 -14.48 -3.62 -17.89
C PRO A 666 -14.20 -3.16 -19.34
N PRO A 667 -14.71 -3.87 -20.35
CA PRO A 667 -14.60 -3.46 -21.75
C PRO A 667 -15.46 -2.22 -22.03
N GLY A 668 -15.13 -1.47 -23.08
CA GLY A 668 -15.91 -0.29 -23.50
C GLY A 668 -15.66 0.99 -22.69
N VAL A 669 -14.55 1.06 -21.94
CA VAL A 669 -14.10 2.28 -21.25
C VAL A 669 -13.61 3.36 -22.22
N TYR A 670 -13.74 4.62 -21.81
CA TYR A 670 -13.24 5.80 -22.53
C TYR A 670 -11.89 6.22 -21.94
N ALA A 671 -10.95 6.66 -22.77
CA ALA A 671 -9.72 7.27 -22.27
C ALA A 671 -10.01 8.64 -21.66
N VAL A 672 -9.16 9.03 -20.71
CA VAL A 672 -9.22 10.31 -19.99
C VAL A 672 -7.84 10.94 -19.98
N VAL A 673 -7.78 12.25 -20.18
CA VAL A 673 -6.60 13.08 -19.89
C VAL A 673 -7.07 14.28 -19.07
N ASP A 674 -6.37 14.60 -17.98
CA ASP A 674 -6.57 15.85 -17.25
C ASP A 674 -5.32 16.72 -17.35
N LEU A 675 -5.50 17.89 -17.97
CA LEU A 675 -4.47 18.91 -18.11
C LEU A 675 -4.29 19.68 -16.79
N TYR A 676 -3.95 18.96 -15.72
CA TYR A 676 -3.81 19.47 -14.36
C TYR A 676 -2.43 20.10 -14.11
N GLY A 677 -2.35 21.13 -13.26
CA GLY A 677 -1.09 21.76 -12.89
C GLY A 677 -0.42 22.46 -14.07
N GLN A 678 0.75 21.95 -14.45
CA GLN A 678 1.63 22.53 -15.47
C GLN A 678 1.18 22.24 -16.91
N ALA A 679 0.49 21.14 -17.25
CA ALA A 679 0.09 20.90 -18.64
C ALA A 679 -0.96 21.93 -19.10
N ALA A 680 -0.63 22.58 -20.23
CA ALA A 680 -1.48 23.56 -20.87
C ALA A 680 -2.05 23.04 -22.20
N GLN A 681 -1.38 22.08 -22.87
CA GLN A 681 -1.84 21.50 -24.13
C GLN A 681 -1.32 20.07 -24.31
N ALA A 682 -2.15 19.17 -24.81
CA ALA A 682 -1.74 17.84 -25.28
C ALA A 682 -2.49 17.41 -26.55
N THR A 683 -1.83 16.63 -27.41
CA THR A 683 -2.37 16.16 -28.70
C THR A 683 -2.27 14.64 -28.83
N ILE A 684 -3.34 14.00 -29.33
CA ILE A 684 -3.37 12.55 -29.63
C ILE A 684 -2.35 12.19 -30.71
N VAL A 685 -1.62 11.09 -30.48
CA VAL A 685 -0.61 10.52 -31.39
C VAL A 685 -1.13 9.20 -31.94
N ASP A 686 -0.94 8.97 -33.24
CA ASP A 686 -1.29 7.73 -33.93
C ASP A 686 -0.04 6.84 -34.14
N ASP A 687 -0.20 5.51 -34.04
CA ASP A 687 0.87 4.47 -34.14
C ASP A 687 1.48 4.27 -35.54
N VAL A 688 1.50 5.29 -36.40
CA VAL A 688 1.76 5.14 -37.85
C VAL A 688 3.21 5.47 -38.27
N GLU A 689 4.06 5.97 -37.37
CA GLU A 689 5.48 6.28 -37.68
C GLU A 689 6.49 5.41 -36.92
N VAL A 690 6.40 4.08 -37.11
CA VAL A 690 7.50 3.13 -36.81
C VAL A 690 7.75 2.24 -38.04
N PRO A 691 8.98 2.21 -38.61
CA PRO A 691 9.28 1.38 -39.78
C PRO A 691 9.15 -0.13 -39.52
N GLN A 692 8.56 -0.85 -40.48
CA GLN A 692 8.23 -2.28 -40.36
C GLN A 692 9.43 -3.21 -40.59
N VAL A 693 9.35 -4.41 -39.99
CA VAL A 693 10.15 -5.60 -40.32
C VAL A 693 9.17 -6.77 -40.60
N PRO A 694 9.38 -7.62 -41.63
CA PRO A 694 8.31 -8.53 -42.10
C PRO A 694 8.23 -9.89 -41.38
N GLU A 695 7.02 -10.41 -41.20
CA GLU A 695 6.73 -11.79 -40.79
C GLU A 695 6.69 -12.79 -41.96
N PRO A 696 6.92 -14.09 -41.68
CA PRO A 696 6.43 -15.19 -42.51
C PRO A 696 5.56 -16.21 -41.73
N LEU A 697 4.54 -16.75 -42.40
CA LEU A 697 3.66 -17.85 -41.93
C LEU A 697 4.16 -19.24 -42.50
N PRO A 698 3.44 -20.39 -42.42
CA PRO A 698 3.88 -21.48 -41.53
C PRO A 698 4.01 -22.88 -42.21
N GLU A 699 4.03 -23.95 -41.39
CA GLU A 699 3.94 -25.41 -41.71
C GLU A 699 5.24 -26.17 -42.09
N GLY A 700 5.27 -27.51 -41.89
CA GLY A 700 6.03 -28.35 -42.85
C GLY A 700 6.88 -29.59 -42.46
N ASN A 701 6.89 -30.12 -41.23
CA ASN A 701 7.26 -31.53 -40.88
C ASN A 701 8.51 -32.27 -41.52
N ASN A 702 9.52 -32.57 -40.69
CA ASN A 702 10.39 -33.79 -40.71
C ASN A 702 11.12 -34.31 -41.98
N GLN A 703 12.47 -34.28 -42.01
CA GLN A 703 13.32 -35.48 -41.72
C GLN A 703 14.86 -35.21 -41.61
N VAL A 704 15.46 -35.88 -40.62
CA VAL A 704 16.90 -36.00 -40.20
C VAL A 704 17.78 -36.63 -41.31
N SER A 705 19.09 -36.38 -41.52
CA SER A 705 20.19 -35.49 -41.01
C SER A 705 21.47 -35.76 -41.88
N PRO A 706 22.75 -35.31 -41.63
CA PRO A 706 23.34 -34.53 -40.53
C PRO A 706 24.33 -33.38 -40.89
N SER A 707 24.74 -32.62 -39.87
CA SER A 707 25.84 -31.62 -39.79
C SER A 707 25.77 -30.40 -40.75
N SER A 708 25.82 -29.14 -40.29
CA SER A 708 26.09 -28.59 -38.94
C SER A 708 25.07 -27.49 -38.58
N PRO A 709 24.56 -27.43 -37.33
CA PRO A 709 23.36 -26.64 -37.00
C PRO A 709 23.64 -25.22 -36.51
N SER A 710 22.65 -24.35 -36.68
CA SER A 710 22.52 -23.03 -36.04
C SER A 710 21.38 -23.03 -35.00
N SER A 711 21.55 -22.22 -33.93
CA SER A 711 20.49 -21.66 -33.06
C SER A 711 19.28 -22.55 -32.67
N GLY A 712 19.31 -23.15 -31.47
CA GLY A 712 18.05 -23.51 -30.76
C GLY A 712 18.07 -24.77 -29.88
N THR A 713 18.45 -24.64 -28.60
CA THR A 713 17.98 -25.47 -27.46
C THR A 713 18.16 -24.69 -26.16
N GLY A 714 17.33 -24.93 -25.13
CA GLY A 714 17.30 -24.12 -23.90
C GLY A 714 17.50 -24.86 -22.58
N GLY A 715 17.70 -24.09 -21.52
CA GLY A 715 17.51 -24.52 -20.11
C GLY A 715 18.66 -25.31 -19.45
N SER A 716 19.53 -24.60 -18.71
CA SER A 716 20.56 -25.23 -17.86
C SER A 716 20.84 -24.55 -16.51
N ASP A 717 20.80 -23.21 -16.39
CA ASP A 717 21.24 -22.52 -15.17
C ASP A 717 20.10 -22.25 -14.17
N LEU A 718 20.25 -22.69 -12.92
CA LEU A 718 19.32 -22.43 -11.81
C LEU A 718 19.56 -21.04 -11.20
N ARG A 719 18.47 -20.30 -10.98
CA ARG A 719 18.43 -18.95 -10.40
C ARG A 719 17.21 -18.85 -9.47
N PHE A 720 17.13 -17.79 -8.69
CA PHE A 720 15.88 -17.34 -8.11
C PHE A 720 14.99 -16.66 -9.18
N HIS A 721 13.67 -16.83 -9.07
CA HIS A 721 12.66 -16.26 -9.95
C HIS A 721 12.47 -14.75 -9.69
N GLN A 722 12.04 -13.97 -10.69
CA GLN A 722 11.89 -12.52 -10.52
C GLN A 722 10.71 -12.11 -9.62
N LEU A 723 9.71 -12.98 -9.46
CA LEU A 723 8.65 -12.82 -8.47
C LEU A 723 9.14 -13.39 -7.13
N HIS A 724 9.01 -12.60 -6.06
CA HIS A 724 9.47 -12.92 -4.70
C HIS A 724 8.71 -12.11 -3.64
N GLY A 725 8.86 -12.47 -2.36
CA GLY A 725 8.30 -11.72 -1.23
C GLY A 725 8.81 -10.28 -1.14
N SER A 726 7.98 -9.39 -0.58
CA SER A 726 8.17 -7.92 -0.61
C SER A 726 9.41 -7.40 0.15
N ASN A 727 9.97 -8.20 1.05
CA ASN A 727 11.19 -7.90 1.82
C ASN A 727 12.44 -8.59 1.23
N ALA A 728 12.27 -9.50 0.28
CA ALA A 728 13.37 -10.05 -0.51
C ALA A 728 13.80 -9.06 -1.61
N VAL A 729 15.07 -9.16 -2.02
CA VAL A 729 15.67 -8.46 -3.16
C VAL A 729 16.64 -9.43 -3.81
N ILE A 730 16.47 -9.67 -5.11
CA ILE A 730 17.33 -10.58 -5.87
C ILE A 730 18.45 -9.79 -6.56
N THR A 731 19.68 -10.27 -6.42
CA THR A 731 20.90 -9.64 -6.97
C THR A 731 21.77 -10.69 -7.68
N ASN A 732 22.96 -10.29 -8.14
CA ASN A 732 23.96 -11.20 -8.73
C ASN A 732 23.40 -12.04 -9.91
N GLY A 733 22.72 -11.39 -10.86
CA GLY A 733 22.14 -12.06 -12.04
C GLY A 733 21.15 -13.18 -11.71
N GLY A 734 20.37 -13.03 -10.64
CA GLY A 734 19.41 -14.03 -10.17
C GLY A 734 19.97 -15.06 -9.20
N ARG A 735 21.25 -15.00 -8.81
CA ARG A 735 21.91 -16.05 -8.01
C ARG A 735 22.01 -15.74 -6.53
N THR A 736 21.67 -14.54 -6.10
CA THR A 736 21.73 -14.09 -4.70
C THR A 736 20.39 -13.51 -4.27
N ALA A 737 19.92 -13.86 -3.07
CA ALA A 737 18.73 -13.28 -2.47
C ALA A 737 19.09 -12.61 -1.13
N LEU A 738 18.55 -11.42 -0.88
CA LEU A 738 18.86 -10.55 0.25
C LEU A 738 17.56 -10.00 0.87
N ARG A 739 17.43 -10.07 2.19
CA ARG A 739 16.32 -9.45 2.94
C ARG A 739 16.67 -8.03 3.37
N HIS A 740 15.97 -7.02 2.85
CA HIS A 740 16.45 -5.62 2.93
C HIS A 740 16.20 -4.97 4.29
N ASN A 741 15.05 -5.20 4.93
CA ASN A 741 14.69 -4.62 6.22
C ASN A 741 15.08 -5.51 7.42
N CYS A 742 16.16 -6.29 7.31
CA CYS A 742 16.55 -7.33 8.28
C CYS A 742 16.77 -6.91 9.75
N ARG A 743 16.69 -5.61 10.07
CA ARG A 743 16.78 -5.06 11.44
C ARG A 743 15.45 -4.57 12.01
N SER A 744 14.39 -4.43 11.19
CA SER A 744 13.06 -3.99 11.63
C SER A 744 12.00 -5.09 11.49
N GLU A 745 12.06 -5.90 10.43
CA GLU A 745 11.23 -7.11 10.26
C GLU A 745 12.08 -8.39 10.31
N PHE A 746 11.43 -9.56 10.31
CA PHE A 746 12.07 -10.89 10.36
C PHE A 746 11.56 -11.86 9.28
N ASN A 747 10.72 -11.40 8.35
CA ASN A 747 9.86 -12.23 7.49
C ASN A 747 9.64 -11.56 6.11
N ASP A 748 8.64 -12.02 5.35
CA ASP A 748 8.17 -11.49 4.06
C ASP A 748 9.20 -11.59 2.91
N ALA A 749 10.12 -12.56 2.99
CA ALA A 749 11.34 -12.62 2.17
C ALA A 749 11.56 -13.98 1.51
N ILE A 750 10.47 -14.55 1.02
CA ILE A 750 10.42 -15.78 0.24
C ILE A 750 11.04 -15.58 -1.14
N VAL A 751 11.86 -16.52 -1.60
CA VAL A 751 12.36 -16.64 -2.98
C VAL A 751 12.22 -18.07 -3.50
N ILE A 752 11.99 -18.21 -4.80
CA ILE A 752 11.65 -19.48 -5.47
C ILE A 752 12.59 -19.71 -6.66
N SER A 753 12.82 -20.95 -7.10
CA SER A 753 13.63 -21.22 -8.28
C SER A 753 12.97 -20.73 -9.58
N ASN A 754 13.76 -20.21 -10.52
CA ASN A 754 13.31 -19.64 -11.79
C ASN A 754 12.74 -20.66 -12.80
N ARG A 755 12.70 -21.93 -12.42
CA ARG A 755 12.14 -23.07 -13.14
C ARG A 755 11.95 -24.23 -12.16
N ALA A 756 11.23 -25.26 -12.59
CA ALA A 756 11.15 -26.51 -11.86
C ALA A 756 12.52 -27.21 -11.75
N LEU A 757 12.71 -27.95 -10.67
CA LEU A 757 13.80 -28.90 -10.46
C LEU A 757 13.57 -30.15 -11.31
N ARG A 758 14.64 -30.69 -11.89
CA ARG A 758 14.64 -32.00 -12.54
C ARG A 758 14.85 -33.10 -11.49
N ASP A 759 14.39 -34.32 -11.77
CA ASP A 759 14.65 -35.45 -10.89
C ASP A 759 16.17 -35.75 -10.86
N GLY A 760 16.74 -35.84 -9.66
CA GLY A 760 18.18 -35.92 -9.40
C GLY A 760 18.93 -34.57 -9.39
N GLU A 761 18.23 -33.45 -9.56
CA GLU A 761 18.85 -32.11 -9.59
C GLU A 761 18.88 -31.47 -8.20
N LEU A 762 20.08 -31.10 -7.76
CA LEU A 762 20.32 -30.46 -6.48
C LEU A 762 20.25 -28.93 -6.62
N PHE A 763 19.29 -28.31 -5.94
CA PHE A 763 19.28 -26.87 -5.70
C PHE A 763 20.01 -26.59 -4.39
N GLU A 764 21.31 -26.24 -4.45
CA GLU A 764 22.11 -25.87 -3.27
C GLU A 764 22.23 -24.35 -3.13
N ILE A 765 22.03 -23.86 -1.91
CA ILE A 765 22.29 -22.47 -1.49
C ILE A 765 23.32 -22.43 -0.35
N VAL A 766 24.07 -21.33 -0.26
CA VAL A 766 24.94 -20.98 0.87
C VAL A 766 24.38 -19.79 1.64
N ILE A 767 24.35 -19.87 2.98
CA ILE A 767 24.00 -18.73 3.85
C ILE A 767 25.19 -17.75 3.84
N GLN A 768 25.00 -16.57 3.26
CA GLN A 768 26.04 -15.53 3.17
C GLN A 768 26.02 -14.55 4.34
N LYS A 769 24.88 -14.40 5.03
CA LYS A 769 24.73 -13.40 6.11
C LYS A 769 23.56 -13.73 7.03
N MET A 770 23.78 -13.50 8.33
CA MET A 770 22.77 -13.60 9.38
C MET A 770 22.79 -12.35 10.29
N VAL A 771 21.78 -12.23 11.17
CA VAL A 771 21.68 -11.24 12.26
C VAL A 771 21.30 -11.92 13.57
N ASP A 772 21.81 -11.39 14.67
CA ASP A 772 21.72 -11.86 16.05
C ASP A 772 20.43 -11.43 16.80
N ARG A 773 19.49 -10.79 16.09
CA ARG A 773 18.35 -10.08 16.69
C ARG A 773 17.08 -10.91 16.86
N TRP A 774 16.98 -12.02 16.15
CA TRP A 774 15.72 -12.76 15.95
C TRP A 774 15.88 -14.24 16.31
N SER A 775 14.75 -14.93 16.53
CA SER A 775 14.68 -16.38 16.75
C SER A 775 14.14 -17.09 15.51
N GLY A 776 14.58 -18.33 15.27
CA GLY A 776 14.46 -19.00 13.97
C GLY A 776 15.56 -18.53 13.01
N SER A 777 16.01 -19.39 12.10
CA SER A 777 17.18 -19.15 11.25
C SER A 777 16.87 -18.93 9.78
N ILE A 778 16.16 -19.86 9.13
CA ILE A 778 15.85 -19.93 7.71
C ILE A 778 14.84 -21.08 7.51
N GLU A 779 13.94 -20.98 6.54
CA GLU A 779 13.12 -22.11 6.11
C GLU A 779 13.45 -22.46 4.65
N ALA A 780 13.38 -23.73 4.28
CA ALA A 780 13.69 -24.18 2.92
C ALA A 780 12.79 -25.37 2.53
N GLY A 781 12.42 -25.47 1.25
CA GLY A 781 11.57 -26.55 0.77
C GLY A 781 11.29 -26.55 -0.73
N VAL A 782 10.17 -27.18 -1.12
CA VAL A 782 9.68 -27.22 -2.51
C VAL A 782 8.17 -26.98 -2.58
N THR A 783 7.70 -26.39 -3.67
CA THR A 783 6.27 -26.27 -3.99
C THR A 783 5.98 -26.79 -5.39
N ALA A 784 4.78 -27.32 -5.62
CA ALA A 784 4.25 -27.67 -6.94
C ALA A 784 3.36 -26.56 -7.53
N ILE A 785 3.20 -25.44 -6.83
CA ILE A 785 2.61 -24.20 -7.34
C ILE A 785 3.66 -23.50 -8.22
N ARG A 786 3.24 -22.84 -9.31
CA ARG A 786 4.17 -22.10 -10.17
C ARG A 786 4.50 -20.72 -9.60
N PRO A 787 5.72 -20.19 -9.80
CA PRO A 787 6.10 -18.86 -9.31
C PRO A 787 5.20 -17.72 -9.79
N GLU A 788 4.55 -17.87 -10.95
CA GLU A 788 3.58 -16.94 -11.53
C GLU A 788 2.15 -17.11 -10.99
N ASP A 789 1.81 -18.28 -10.46
CA ASP A 789 0.49 -18.62 -9.88
C ASP A 789 0.48 -18.43 -8.34
N LEU A 790 1.57 -17.92 -7.75
CA LEU A 790 1.77 -17.86 -6.31
C LEU A 790 1.60 -16.46 -5.72
N GLU A 791 0.58 -16.29 -4.88
CA GLU A 791 0.51 -15.17 -3.94
C GLU A 791 1.50 -15.41 -2.79
N PHE A 792 2.47 -14.51 -2.60
CA PHE A 792 3.53 -14.68 -1.60
C PHE A 792 3.03 -14.34 -0.19
N PRO A 793 2.96 -15.31 0.75
CA PRO A 793 2.57 -15.06 2.13
C PRO A 793 3.70 -14.41 2.94
N ASN A 794 3.41 -14.08 4.21
CA ASN A 794 4.38 -13.53 5.14
C ASN A 794 5.52 -14.52 5.47
N THR A 795 5.21 -15.82 5.46
CA THR A 795 6.19 -16.92 5.50
C THR A 795 5.69 -18.12 4.71
N MET A 796 6.59 -18.88 4.07
CA MET A 796 6.19 -19.97 3.17
C MET A 796 5.44 -21.10 3.91
N THR A 797 5.68 -21.27 5.21
CA THR A 797 4.93 -22.21 6.06
C THR A 797 3.47 -21.83 6.31
N ASP A 798 2.98 -20.66 5.86
CA ASP A 798 1.55 -20.34 5.88
C ASP A 798 0.74 -20.99 4.72
N ILE A 799 1.36 -21.48 3.64
CA ILE A 799 0.63 -22.05 2.48
C ILE A 799 0.05 -23.43 2.78
N ASP A 800 -1.23 -23.64 2.49
CA ASP A 800 -2.02 -24.83 2.82
C ASP A 800 -2.34 -25.75 1.62
N TYR A 801 -1.55 -25.67 0.53
CA TYR A 801 -1.61 -26.59 -0.61
C TYR A 801 -0.29 -26.75 -1.38
N ASP A 802 -0.08 -27.94 -1.96
CA ASP A 802 1.01 -28.31 -2.88
C ASP A 802 2.44 -27.92 -2.42
N THR A 803 2.71 -27.84 -1.12
CA THR A 803 3.95 -27.22 -0.60
C THR A 803 4.58 -27.99 0.57
N TRP A 804 5.88 -28.27 0.50
CA TRP A 804 6.66 -29.04 1.48
C TRP A 804 7.86 -28.24 1.99
N MET A 805 7.94 -28.01 3.30
CA MET A 805 8.97 -27.17 3.93
C MET A 805 9.69 -27.90 5.07
N LEU A 806 10.94 -27.50 5.32
CA LEU A 806 11.69 -27.75 6.54
C LEU A 806 11.86 -26.43 7.30
N SER A 807 11.46 -26.42 8.56
CA SER A 807 11.63 -25.31 9.51
C SER A 807 12.21 -25.86 10.82
N GLY A 808 13.37 -25.38 11.23
CA GLY A 808 14.15 -26.00 12.31
C GLY A 808 14.43 -27.49 12.01
N THR A 809 13.87 -28.40 12.82
CA THR A 809 13.90 -29.87 12.60
C THR A 809 12.57 -30.45 12.11
N ALA A 810 11.58 -29.61 11.81
CA ALA A 810 10.21 -30.00 11.48
C ALA A 810 9.98 -30.02 9.96
N ILE A 811 9.59 -31.18 9.42
CA ILE A 811 9.04 -31.30 8.06
C ILE A 811 7.56 -30.99 8.10
N MET A 812 7.17 -30.03 7.29
CA MET A 812 5.80 -29.56 7.12
C MET A 812 5.36 -29.82 5.67
N GLN A 813 4.08 -30.16 5.50
CA GLN A 813 3.39 -30.16 4.22
C GLN A 813 2.12 -29.34 4.40
N ASP A 814 1.81 -28.44 3.45
CA ASP A 814 0.53 -27.72 3.38
C ASP A 814 0.19 -27.05 4.73
N GLY A 815 1.17 -26.33 5.30
CA GLY A 815 1.10 -25.66 6.60
C GLY A 815 1.08 -26.58 7.84
N ASN A 816 1.04 -27.90 7.65
CA ASN A 816 0.88 -28.89 8.72
C ASN A 816 2.17 -29.69 8.96
N THR A 817 2.59 -29.82 10.23
CA THR A 817 3.78 -30.62 10.59
C THR A 817 3.56 -32.11 10.39
N MET A 818 4.22 -32.69 9.38
CA MET A 818 4.24 -34.14 9.14
C MET A 818 5.13 -34.88 10.14
N ARG A 819 6.31 -34.32 10.43
CA ARG A 819 7.38 -35.02 11.16
C ARG A 819 8.28 -34.04 11.89
N ASN A 820 8.50 -34.26 13.18
CA ASN A 820 9.53 -33.58 13.97
C ASN A 820 10.80 -34.44 14.06
N ASN A 821 11.91 -33.84 14.48
CA ASN A 821 13.22 -34.50 14.61
C ASN A 821 13.69 -35.14 13.29
N TYR A 822 13.67 -34.36 12.20
CA TYR A 822 14.40 -34.70 10.98
C TYR A 822 15.92 -34.67 11.21
N GLY A 823 16.69 -35.22 10.25
CA GLY A 823 18.13 -35.49 10.43
C GLY A 823 19.01 -34.25 10.62
N CYS A 824 18.56 -33.11 10.07
CA CYS A 824 19.17 -31.81 10.28
C CYS A 824 18.23 -30.84 11.02
N ASP A 825 18.85 -29.86 11.66
CA ASP A 825 18.22 -28.67 12.23
C ASP A 825 18.69 -27.45 11.44
N LEU A 826 17.77 -26.71 10.81
CA LEU A 826 18.11 -25.45 10.17
C LEU A 826 18.49 -24.38 11.20
N ASP A 827 17.87 -24.38 12.39
CA ASP A 827 18.12 -23.38 13.44
C ASP A 827 19.52 -23.43 14.06
N ALA A 828 20.22 -24.54 13.85
CA ALA A 828 21.62 -24.70 14.20
C ALA A 828 22.62 -24.20 13.13
N LEU A 829 22.15 -23.75 11.95
CA LEU A 829 23.03 -23.39 10.83
C LEU A 829 23.58 -21.97 10.92
N GLY A 830 24.87 -21.83 10.56
CA GLY A 830 25.59 -20.56 10.57
C GLY A 830 25.83 -19.97 9.19
N THR A 831 26.33 -18.73 9.16
CA THR A 831 26.89 -18.14 7.94
C THR A 831 28.04 -18.99 7.41
N GLY A 832 28.00 -19.34 6.13
CA GLY A 832 28.89 -20.29 5.46
C GLY A 832 28.32 -21.72 5.34
N ALA A 833 27.25 -22.06 6.06
CA ALA A 833 26.56 -23.33 5.88
C ALA A 833 25.84 -23.39 4.53
N ARG A 834 25.77 -24.59 3.94
CA ARG A 834 25.06 -24.87 2.69
C ARG A 834 23.85 -25.76 2.92
N ILE A 835 22.74 -25.44 2.29
CA ILE A 835 21.47 -26.18 2.31
C ILE A 835 21.13 -26.54 0.87
N GLY A 836 21.00 -27.83 0.57
CA GLY A 836 20.59 -28.34 -0.73
C GLY A 836 19.25 -29.06 -0.66
N MET A 837 18.50 -29.03 -1.76
CA MET A 837 17.18 -29.65 -1.90
C MET A 837 17.10 -30.41 -3.23
N MET A 838 16.55 -31.62 -3.22
CA MET A 838 16.54 -32.50 -4.40
C MET A 838 15.26 -33.36 -4.51
N ARG A 839 14.63 -33.29 -5.70
CA ARG A 839 13.74 -34.30 -6.29
C ARG A 839 14.41 -35.67 -6.45
N THR A 840 14.08 -36.74 -5.73
CA THR A 840 14.46 -38.09 -6.20
C THR A 840 13.54 -38.56 -7.34
N ALA A 841 14.04 -39.40 -8.25
CA ALA A 841 13.23 -40.03 -9.31
C ALA A 841 12.13 -41.00 -8.80
N LYS A 842 11.96 -41.13 -7.48
CA LYS A 842 10.84 -41.85 -6.84
C LYS A 842 9.76 -40.91 -6.30
N GLY A 843 9.99 -39.59 -6.34
CA GLY A 843 9.13 -38.59 -5.70
C GLY A 843 9.44 -38.35 -4.22
N ASP A 844 10.65 -38.67 -3.74
CA ASP A 844 11.09 -38.33 -2.38
C ASP A 844 11.77 -36.96 -2.36
N LEU A 845 11.55 -36.18 -1.30
CA LEU A 845 12.31 -34.95 -1.02
C LEU A 845 13.52 -35.28 -0.12
N HIS A 846 14.71 -34.90 -0.56
CA HIS A 846 15.94 -34.99 0.24
C HIS A 846 16.53 -33.60 0.48
N TYR A 847 16.96 -33.34 1.72
CA TYR A 847 17.79 -32.18 2.07
C TYR A 847 19.26 -32.59 2.22
N PHE A 848 20.15 -31.67 1.85
CA PHE A 848 21.60 -31.85 1.90
C PHE A 848 22.21 -30.73 2.76
N ILE A 849 22.92 -31.06 3.83
CA ILE A 849 23.64 -30.05 4.63
C ILE A 849 25.13 -30.14 4.34
N ASN A 850 25.72 -29.05 3.84
CA ASN A 850 27.11 -28.97 3.42
C ASN A 850 27.53 -30.06 2.39
N GLY A 851 26.57 -30.55 1.59
CA GLY A 851 26.74 -31.63 0.62
C GLY A 851 26.49 -33.06 1.16
N GLN A 852 26.12 -33.22 2.43
CA GLN A 852 25.73 -34.53 3.00
C GLN A 852 24.21 -34.71 2.97
N ASP A 853 23.74 -35.78 2.32
CA ASP A 853 22.33 -36.19 2.31
C ASP A 853 21.84 -36.49 3.74
N GLN A 854 20.70 -35.92 4.12
CA GLN A 854 20.05 -36.14 5.42
C GLN A 854 18.95 -37.21 5.36
N GLY A 855 18.76 -37.83 4.18
CA GLY A 855 17.77 -38.86 3.90
C GLY A 855 16.38 -38.29 3.55
N ALA A 856 15.44 -39.16 3.19
CA ALA A 856 14.10 -38.75 2.81
C ALA A 856 13.38 -37.98 3.95
N ALA A 857 12.98 -36.75 3.64
CA ALA A 857 12.16 -35.90 4.50
C ALA A 857 10.69 -36.31 4.43
N CYS A 858 10.16 -36.35 3.20
CA CYS A 858 8.83 -36.82 2.83
C CYS A 858 8.90 -37.56 1.49
N SER A 859 7.93 -38.43 1.23
CA SER A 859 7.79 -39.19 -0.01
C SER A 859 6.42 -38.96 -0.64
N GLY A 860 6.33 -39.11 -1.97
CA GLY A 860 5.08 -38.92 -2.71
C GLY A 860 4.87 -37.51 -3.30
N LEU A 861 5.93 -36.73 -3.53
CA LEU A 861 5.87 -35.47 -4.28
C LEU A 861 5.20 -35.69 -5.65
N PRO A 862 4.07 -35.02 -5.97
CA PRO A 862 3.13 -35.44 -7.01
C PRO A 862 3.77 -35.86 -8.34
N PRO A 863 3.65 -37.14 -8.76
CA PRO A 863 4.29 -37.63 -9.97
C PRO A 863 3.73 -36.91 -11.20
N GLY A 864 4.63 -36.40 -12.04
CA GLY A 864 4.26 -35.62 -13.23
C GLY A 864 3.95 -34.13 -13.01
N LYS A 865 3.84 -33.62 -11.77
CA LYS A 865 3.89 -32.16 -11.52
C LYS A 865 5.33 -31.64 -11.58
N GLU A 866 5.45 -30.41 -12.06
CA GLU A 866 6.62 -29.57 -11.92
C GLU A 866 6.77 -29.12 -10.46
N VAL A 867 7.98 -29.21 -9.87
CA VAL A 867 8.24 -28.72 -8.50
C VAL A 867 9.39 -27.72 -8.48
N TYR A 868 9.23 -26.65 -7.71
CA TYR A 868 10.15 -25.51 -7.64
C TYR A 868 10.80 -25.47 -6.25
N ALA A 869 12.09 -25.15 -6.16
CA ALA A 869 12.75 -24.94 -4.87
C ALA A 869 12.31 -23.62 -4.24
N VAL A 870 12.17 -23.60 -2.92
CA VAL A 870 11.71 -22.44 -2.14
C VAL A 870 12.63 -22.21 -0.96
N VAL A 871 12.92 -20.94 -0.67
CA VAL A 871 13.72 -20.51 0.48
C VAL A 871 13.05 -19.29 1.12
N ASP A 872 12.80 -19.33 2.41
CA ASP A 872 12.33 -18.18 3.19
C ASP A 872 13.49 -17.63 4.02
N LEU A 873 13.84 -16.35 3.81
CA LEU A 873 14.92 -15.67 4.55
C LEU A 873 14.47 -15.22 5.95
N TYR A 874 13.73 -16.09 6.64
CA TYR A 874 13.12 -15.87 7.94
C TYR A 874 14.15 -15.60 9.06
N GLY A 875 13.71 -14.96 10.14
CA GLY A 875 14.41 -14.89 11.43
C GLY A 875 15.81 -14.28 11.32
N GLN A 876 16.82 -15.08 11.63
CA GLN A 876 18.23 -14.67 11.62
C GLN A 876 18.81 -14.56 10.20
N CYS A 877 18.32 -15.29 9.20
CA CYS A 877 18.89 -15.20 7.86
C CYS A 877 18.61 -13.82 7.22
N VAL A 878 19.58 -13.37 6.45
CA VAL A 878 19.55 -12.10 5.73
C VAL A 878 19.93 -12.27 4.27
N GLN A 879 20.84 -13.20 3.95
CA GLN A 879 21.34 -13.33 2.58
C GLN A 879 21.76 -14.76 2.27
N VAL A 880 21.36 -15.25 1.11
CA VAL A 880 21.78 -16.56 0.56
C VAL A 880 22.25 -16.41 -0.89
N SER A 881 22.95 -17.42 -1.42
CA SER A 881 23.22 -17.53 -2.85
C SER A 881 23.24 -18.97 -3.33
N ILE A 882 22.79 -19.21 -4.56
CA ILE A 882 22.83 -20.52 -5.22
C ILE A 882 24.28 -20.90 -5.54
N THR A 883 24.70 -22.08 -5.11
CA THR A 883 26.02 -22.66 -5.41
C THR A 883 25.94 -23.57 -6.63
N ASN A 884 26.96 -23.52 -7.51
CA ASN A 884 27.02 -24.41 -8.68
C ASN A 884 27.49 -25.81 -8.26
N ALA A 885 26.53 -26.69 -7.93
CA ALA A 885 26.79 -28.08 -7.58
C ALA A 885 25.83 -29.02 -8.33
N THR A 886 26.19 -29.41 -9.57
CA THR A 886 25.54 -30.53 -10.27
C THR A 886 25.84 -31.84 -9.54
N GLY A 887 24.82 -32.66 -9.28
CA GLY A 887 24.90 -33.83 -8.39
C GLY A 887 25.39 -35.16 -9.03
N PRO A 888 24.78 -36.31 -8.67
CA PRO A 888 25.45 -37.33 -7.85
C PRO A 888 25.52 -38.73 -8.52
N MET A 889 26.35 -39.70 -8.10
CA MET A 889 27.45 -39.79 -7.10
C MET A 889 28.27 -41.07 -7.40
N ASP A 890 29.48 -41.22 -6.85
CA ASP A 890 30.00 -42.56 -6.45
C ASP A 890 31.01 -42.49 -5.28
N ASN A 891 31.28 -43.62 -4.64
CA ASN A 891 31.73 -43.71 -3.25
C ASN A 891 32.94 -44.67 -3.04
N SER A 892 33.76 -44.42 -2.00
CA SER A 892 35.02 -45.12 -1.65
C SER A 892 36.17 -44.87 -2.68
N LEU A 893 37.33 -44.37 -2.30
CA LEU A 893 38.24 -44.87 -1.25
C LEU A 893 39.08 -43.74 -0.62
N ALA A 894 39.67 -44.02 0.55
CA ALA A 894 40.59 -43.10 1.21
C ALA A 894 41.99 -43.07 0.55
N THR A 895 42.63 -41.89 0.53
CA THR A 895 44.02 -41.67 1.01
C THR A 895 44.31 -40.17 1.11
N SER A 896 45.15 -39.82 2.09
CA SER A 896 45.72 -38.51 2.40
C SER A 896 46.17 -37.66 1.20
N ASN A 897 46.03 -36.33 1.32
CA ASN A 897 47.15 -35.38 1.20
C ASN A 897 46.76 -33.94 1.59
N THR A 898 46.96 -33.59 2.87
CA THR A 898 46.93 -32.20 3.36
C THR A 898 48.29 -31.53 3.18
N ALA A 899 48.51 -30.84 2.05
CA ALA A 899 49.55 -29.81 1.93
C ALA A 899 49.42 -29.00 0.62
N THR A 900 49.00 -27.73 0.71
CA THR A 900 49.83 -26.55 0.34
C THR A 900 49.08 -25.25 0.65
N GLU A 901 49.74 -24.34 1.37
CA GLU A 901 49.38 -22.92 1.32
C GLU A 901 50.13 -22.22 0.17
N LYS A 902 49.62 -21.03 -0.19
CA LYS A 902 50.27 -19.89 -0.90
C LYS A 902 50.21 -19.83 -2.43
N SER A 903 49.97 -18.58 -2.87
CA SER A 903 50.17 -17.99 -4.20
C SER A 903 49.29 -18.45 -5.37
N PHE A 904 48.20 -17.69 -5.60
CA PHE A 904 47.90 -16.85 -6.79
C PHE A 904 48.10 -17.39 -8.24
N PRO A 905 47.44 -16.78 -9.25
CA PRO A 905 46.06 -16.27 -9.30
C PRO A 905 45.34 -16.72 -10.60
N LEU A 906 44.01 -16.52 -10.73
CA LEU A 906 43.34 -16.69 -12.04
C LEU A 906 42.03 -15.90 -12.20
N HIS A 907 42.16 -14.62 -12.56
CA HIS A 907 41.58 -14.09 -13.80
C HIS A 907 42.46 -12.93 -14.25
N SER A 908 43.26 -13.17 -15.30
CA SER A 908 44.04 -12.12 -15.95
C SER A 908 43.11 -11.20 -16.74
N PRO A 909 43.38 -9.88 -16.80
CA PRO A 909 42.84 -9.07 -17.87
C PRO A 909 43.26 -9.65 -19.22
N ALA A 910 42.39 -9.56 -20.24
CA ALA A 910 42.86 -9.63 -21.62
C ALA A 910 43.89 -8.51 -21.85
N ALA A 911 44.86 -8.71 -22.76
CA ALA A 911 45.94 -7.76 -22.98
C ALA A 911 45.39 -6.37 -23.33
N GLY A 912 45.50 -5.44 -22.37
CA GLY A 912 44.89 -4.12 -22.39
C GLY A 912 45.73 -3.17 -21.58
N VAL A 913 45.89 -1.92 -22.05
CA VAL A 913 46.70 -0.94 -21.32
C VAL A 913 45.90 -0.51 -20.09
N ALA A 914 46.42 -0.81 -18.90
CA ALA A 914 45.83 -0.39 -17.63
C ALA A 914 45.51 1.10 -17.64
N HIS A 915 44.37 1.49 -17.06
CA HIS A 915 44.07 2.89 -16.85
C HIS A 915 45.13 3.52 -15.93
N ARG A 916 45.39 4.82 -16.11
CA ARG A 916 46.30 5.61 -15.28
C ARG A 916 45.66 6.95 -14.93
N PHE A 917 46.12 7.56 -13.86
CA PHE A 917 45.85 8.96 -13.53
C PHE A 917 46.80 9.89 -14.31
N HIS A 918 46.27 11.01 -14.79
CA HIS A 918 47.05 12.04 -15.47
C HIS A 918 47.95 12.80 -14.49
N SER A 919 49.15 13.19 -14.92
CA SER A 919 50.13 13.92 -14.11
C SER A 919 49.61 15.28 -13.61
N THR A 920 48.79 15.97 -14.41
CA THR A 920 48.00 17.13 -13.96
C THR A 920 46.97 16.69 -12.91
N CYS A 921 47.31 16.86 -11.64
CA CYS A 921 46.47 16.55 -10.49
C CYS A 921 46.45 17.72 -9.48
N GLY A 922 45.58 17.65 -8.49
CA GLY A 922 45.45 18.66 -7.45
C GLY A 922 46.68 18.72 -6.53
N LYS A 923 47.01 19.91 -6.04
CA LYS A 923 48.22 20.23 -5.24
C LYS A 923 48.47 19.35 -4.01
N ASN A 924 47.46 18.62 -3.54
CA ASN A 924 47.54 17.75 -2.37
C ASN A 924 47.55 16.24 -2.73
N ILE A 925 47.67 15.89 -4.01
CA ILE A 925 47.80 14.52 -4.49
C ILE A 925 49.26 14.18 -4.77
N THR A 926 49.69 13.02 -4.28
CA THR A 926 50.84 12.27 -4.79
C THR A 926 50.31 11.15 -5.69
N LEU A 927 50.89 10.98 -6.87
CA LEU A 927 50.67 9.80 -7.71
C LEU A 927 51.77 8.78 -7.45
N GLU A 928 51.37 7.54 -7.21
CA GLU A 928 52.22 6.41 -6.87
C GLU A 928 52.01 5.27 -7.89
N GLU A 929 52.84 4.24 -7.83
CA GLU A 929 52.69 3.01 -8.66
C GLU A 929 52.56 3.32 -10.17
N ASP A 930 53.44 4.18 -10.70
CA ASP A 930 53.42 4.61 -12.12
C ASP A 930 52.07 5.23 -12.55
N GLY A 931 51.41 5.91 -11.60
CA GLY A 931 50.12 6.57 -11.82
C GLY A 931 48.91 5.63 -11.77
N THR A 932 49.04 4.37 -11.32
CA THR A 932 47.87 3.54 -11.00
C THR A 932 47.30 3.84 -9.62
N ARG A 933 48.02 4.54 -8.75
CA ARG A 933 47.56 4.90 -7.40
C ARG A 933 47.61 6.41 -7.18
N ALA A 934 46.59 6.94 -6.48
CA ALA A 934 46.51 8.33 -6.08
C ALA A 934 46.32 8.45 -4.57
N VAL A 935 47.18 9.21 -3.89
CA VAL A 935 47.19 9.39 -2.43
C VAL A 935 47.10 10.87 -2.09
N ARG A 936 46.15 11.24 -1.23
CA ARG A 936 46.04 12.61 -0.70
C ARG A 936 47.03 12.82 0.45
N ALA A 937 48.11 13.55 0.17
CA ALA A 937 49.21 13.80 1.09
C ALA A 937 48.84 14.77 2.23
N ALA A 938 48.08 15.83 1.93
CA ALA A 938 47.75 16.89 2.90
C ALA A 938 46.34 17.48 2.70
N GLY A 939 45.81 18.17 3.72
CA GLY A 939 44.55 18.91 3.66
C GLY A 939 43.30 18.05 3.35
N TYR A 940 42.20 18.75 3.02
CA TYR A 940 40.91 18.17 2.59
C TYR A 940 40.47 18.64 1.18
N ALA A 941 41.16 19.63 0.63
CA ALA A 941 40.90 20.27 -0.66
C ALA A 941 42.11 20.04 -1.61
N HIS A 942 41.96 20.41 -2.88
CA HIS A 942 42.90 20.10 -3.97
C HIS A 942 43.17 18.60 -4.13
N GLY A 943 42.13 17.77 -3.95
CA GLY A 943 42.17 16.31 -4.08
C GLY A 943 41.87 15.77 -5.48
N LEU A 944 41.96 16.61 -6.52
CA LEU A 944 41.53 16.28 -7.88
C LEU A 944 42.50 15.33 -8.61
N VAL A 945 41.97 14.31 -9.29
CA VAL A 945 42.69 13.47 -10.26
C VAL A 945 41.83 13.21 -11.50
N PHE A 946 42.49 12.96 -12.63
CA PHE A 946 41.84 12.74 -13.93
C PHE A 946 42.36 11.46 -14.59
N SER A 947 41.61 10.84 -15.50
CA SER A 947 42.12 9.77 -16.36
C SER A 947 43.16 10.29 -17.36
N THR A 948 44.22 9.53 -17.63
CA THR A 948 45.25 9.91 -18.63
C THR A 948 44.70 9.91 -20.06
N LYS A 949 43.70 9.07 -20.33
CA LYS A 949 43.01 8.98 -21.63
C LYS A 949 41.56 9.47 -21.51
N GLU A 950 41.02 9.89 -22.65
CA GLU A 950 39.59 10.03 -22.91
C GLU A 950 38.90 8.66 -22.74
N LEU A 951 37.69 8.64 -22.18
CA LEU A 951 36.95 7.42 -21.88
C LEU A 951 36.08 7.03 -23.09
N LYS A 952 36.33 5.86 -23.69
CA LYS A 952 35.51 5.35 -24.81
C LYS A 952 34.06 5.10 -24.35
N THR A 953 33.14 5.09 -25.30
CA THR A 953 31.76 4.61 -25.07
C THR A 953 31.76 3.16 -24.57
N GLU A 954 30.95 2.87 -23.55
CA GLU A 954 30.91 1.63 -22.77
C GLU A 954 32.18 1.27 -21.98
N GLU A 955 33.21 2.13 -21.96
CA GLU A 955 34.41 1.92 -21.16
C GLU A 955 34.18 2.32 -19.69
N VAL A 956 34.69 1.51 -18.76
CA VAL A 956 34.54 1.72 -17.32
C VAL A 956 35.88 2.11 -16.71
N PHE A 957 35.95 3.32 -16.15
CA PHE A 957 37.07 3.74 -15.30
C PHE A 957 36.73 3.38 -13.84
N GLU A 958 37.15 2.20 -13.39
CA GLU A 958 36.98 1.71 -12.01
C GLU A 958 38.24 1.93 -11.16
N VAL A 959 38.02 2.44 -9.94
CA VAL A 959 39.00 2.56 -8.86
C VAL A 959 38.55 1.77 -7.61
N LYS A 960 39.52 1.31 -6.80
CA LYS A 960 39.31 0.70 -5.48
C LYS A 960 39.84 1.62 -4.38
N VAL A 961 39.10 1.73 -3.27
CA VAL A 961 39.54 2.46 -2.08
C VAL A 961 40.57 1.64 -1.32
N GLU A 962 41.76 2.19 -1.12
CA GLU A 962 42.87 1.54 -0.38
C GLU A 962 43.02 2.06 1.05
N GLU A 963 42.83 3.37 1.28
CA GLU A 963 42.99 3.98 2.60
C GLU A 963 41.87 4.98 2.91
N LEU A 964 41.46 4.99 4.18
CA LEU A 964 40.60 6.00 4.78
C LEU A 964 41.35 6.77 5.89
N ASP A 965 40.97 8.01 6.13
CA ASP A 965 41.57 8.95 7.09
C ASP A 965 40.46 9.65 7.88
N GLU A 966 40.05 9.02 8.99
CA GLU A 966 38.80 9.33 9.73
C GLU A 966 38.72 10.76 10.31
N LYS A 967 39.83 11.52 10.30
CA LYS A 967 39.83 12.94 10.72
C LYS A 967 39.06 13.87 9.76
N TRP A 968 38.65 13.38 8.58
CA TRP A 968 37.96 14.15 7.56
C TRP A 968 36.55 13.63 7.27
N ALA A 969 35.54 14.51 7.33
CA ALA A 969 34.15 14.16 7.06
C ALA A 969 33.75 14.46 5.59
N GLY A 970 33.01 13.55 4.96
CA GLY A 970 32.51 13.67 3.59
C GLY A 970 32.41 12.31 2.89
N SER A 971 32.49 12.31 1.56
CA SER A 971 32.59 11.12 0.72
C SER A 971 33.52 11.38 -0.46
N LEU A 972 33.98 10.31 -1.12
CA LEU A 972 34.53 10.40 -2.48
C LEU A 972 33.53 11.14 -3.40
N ARG A 973 34.06 11.87 -4.38
CA ARG A 973 33.29 12.38 -5.51
C ARG A 973 33.94 11.92 -6.80
N LEU A 974 33.13 11.62 -7.81
CA LEU A 974 33.61 11.23 -9.13
C LEU A 974 32.67 11.75 -10.22
N GLY A 975 33.16 11.85 -11.45
CA GLY A 975 32.45 12.47 -12.55
C GLY A 975 33.11 12.29 -13.91
N LEU A 976 32.46 12.82 -14.94
CA LEU A 976 32.98 12.98 -16.29
C LEU A 976 33.14 14.48 -16.57
N THR A 977 34.23 14.87 -17.25
CA THR A 977 34.48 16.25 -17.64
C THR A 977 34.92 16.37 -19.09
N THR A 978 34.54 17.45 -19.77
CA THR A 978 35.09 17.85 -21.09
C THR A 978 36.38 18.67 -20.98
N LEU A 979 36.96 18.76 -19.78
CA LEU A 979 38.31 19.30 -19.56
C LEU A 979 39.37 18.26 -19.90
N ALA A 980 40.13 18.48 -20.97
CA ALA A 980 41.30 17.67 -21.25
C ALA A 980 42.41 18.01 -20.22
N PRO A 981 43.00 17.03 -19.50
CA PRO A 981 43.98 17.31 -18.43
C PRO A 981 45.25 18.05 -18.86
N GLY A 982 45.55 18.13 -20.16
CA GLY A 982 46.62 18.96 -20.72
C GLY A 982 46.32 20.47 -20.71
N GLU A 983 45.04 20.89 -20.80
CA GLU A 983 44.63 22.30 -20.88
C GLU A 983 44.87 23.08 -19.57
N THR A 984 45.22 22.42 -18.47
CA THR A 984 45.44 23.02 -17.13
C THR A 984 46.83 22.73 -16.55
N GLY A 985 47.77 22.23 -17.37
CA GLY A 985 49.16 22.02 -16.96
C GLY A 985 49.97 23.32 -16.89
N PRO A 986 51.14 23.34 -16.21
CA PRO A 986 51.97 24.55 -16.05
C PRO A 986 52.53 25.19 -17.33
N GLY A 987 52.31 24.58 -18.51
CA GLY A 987 52.67 25.12 -19.82
C GLY A 987 51.48 25.62 -20.66
N ALA A 988 50.24 25.58 -20.12
CA ALA A 988 49.06 26.12 -20.79
C ALA A 988 48.86 27.61 -20.41
N GLY A 989 48.89 28.50 -21.41
CA GLY A 989 48.97 29.95 -21.18
C GLY A 989 47.78 30.56 -20.42
N ASN A 990 48.08 31.37 -19.40
CA ASN A 990 47.17 32.28 -18.66
C ASN A 990 45.86 31.68 -18.09
N GLY A 991 45.71 30.37 -18.02
CA GLY A 991 44.58 29.71 -17.36
C GLY A 991 44.68 29.74 -15.83
N PRO A 992 43.56 29.91 -15.09
CA PRO A 992 43.56 29.66 -13.65
C PRO A 992 43.78 28.16 -13.40
N GLY A 993 44.77 27.82 -12.57
CA GLY A 993 45.11 26.43 -12.23
C GLY A 993 44.00 25.69 -11.47
N LEU A 994 44.13 24.36 -11.38
CA LEU A 994 43.09 23.47 -10.84
C LEU A 994 42.49 23.94 -9.50
N PRO A 995 41.14 23.95 -9.38
CA PRO A 995 40.45 24.54 -8.23
C PRO A 995 40.55 23.70 -6.95
N PRO A 996 40.10 24.23 -5.80
CA PRO A 996 40.07 23.51 -4.52
C PRO A 996 39.20 22.25 -4.48
N SER A 997 38.14 22.14 -5.29
CA SER A 997 37.28 20.94 -5.30
C SER A 997 36.51 20.74 -6.61
N LEU A 998 35.93 19.55 -6.82
CA LEU A 998 35.21 19.23 -8.07
C LEU A 998 33.96 20.11 -8.33
N PRO A 999 33.15 20.51 -7.34
CA PRO A 999 32.07 21.50 -7.52
C PRO A 999 32.51 22.91 -8.01
N GLU A 1000 33.81 23.20 -7.95
CA GLU A 1000 34.43 24.45 -8.42
C GLU A 1000 35.04 24.30 -9.83
N LEU A 1001 35.09 23.08 -10.39
CA LEU A 1001 35.60 22.82 -11.75
C LEU A 1001 34.56 23.23 -12.80
N ARG A 1002 34.58 24.52 -13.17
CA ARG A 1002 33.60 25.16 -14.08
C ARG A 1002 34.20 25.70 -15.38
N THR A 1003 35.45 25.34 -15.68
CA THR A 1003 36.17 25.76 -16.90
C THR A 1003 35.65 25.06 -18.17
N LYS A 1004 35.14 23.84 -18.03
CA LYS A 1004 34.51 23.02 -19.08
C LYS A 1004 33.37 22.19 -18.44
N THR A 1005 32.44 21.71 -19.27
CA THR A 1005 31.27 20.94 -18.82
C THR A 1005 31.69 19.74 -17.97
N THR A 1006 31.21 19.69 -16.73
CA THR A 1006 31.59 18.66 -15.75
C THR A 1006 30.34 18.11 -15.04
N TRP A 1007 30.06 16.83 -15.26
CA TRP A 1007 29.03 16.06 -14.55
C TRP A 1007 29.69 15.30 -13.40
N MET A 1008 29.13 15.35 -12.19
CA MET A 1008 29.73 14.72 -11.01
C MET A 1008 28.68 14.16 -10.05
N VAL A 1009 29.07 13.16 -9.27
CA VAL A 1009 28.29 12.59 -8.17
C VAL A 1009 29.04 12.84 -6.86
N SER A 1010 28.32 13.32 -5.84
CA SER A 1010 28.82 13.51 -4.48
C SER A 1010 27.78 12.97 -3.49
N SER A 1011 28.16 11.96 -2.70
CA SER A 1011 27.29 11.26 -1.74
C SER A 1011 26.09 10.57 -2.44
N CYS A 1012 24.99 11.28 -2.71
CA CYS A 1012 23.88 10.83 -3.57
C CYS A 1012 23.31 11.96 -4.46
N GLU A 1013 24.06 13.05 -4.63
CA GLU A 1013 23.69 14.20 -5.45
C GLU A 1013 24.45 14.19 -6.78
N VAL A 1014 23.73 14.27 -7.89
CA VAL A 1014 24.32 14.49 -9.22
C VAL A 1014 24.31 15.99 -9.50
N ARG A 1015 25.47 16.55 -9.84
CA ARG A 1015 25.64 17.94 -10.29
C ARG A 1015 26.18 18.00 -11.71
N ARG A 1016 25.86 19.09 -12.40
CA ARG A 1016 26.50 19.52 -13.64
C ARG A 1016 26.92 20.98 -13.46
N ASP A 1017 28.19 21.28 -13.70
CA ASP A 1017 28.76 22.64 -13.64
C ASP A 1017 28.51 23.35 -12.29
N GLY A 1018 28.47 22.55 -11.22
CA GLY A 1018 28.13 22.97 -9.85
C GLY A 1018 26.62 23.08 -9.56
N GLN A 1019 25.75 23.10 -10.57
CA GLN A 1019 24.29 23.09 -10.40
C GLN A 1019 23.78 21.67 -10.08
N LEU A 1020 22.81 21.58 -9.17
CA LEU A 1020 22.18 20.31 -8.78
C LEU A 1020 21.21 19.83 -9.88
N GLN A 1021 21.48 18.63 -10.41
CA GLN A 1021 20.64 17.98 -11.44
C GLN A 1021 19.73 16.92 -10.83
N ARG A 1022 20.21 16.21 -9.79
CA ARG A 1022 19.48 15.10 -9.16
C ARG A 1022 19.88 14.92 -7.70
N MET A 1023 18.95 14.51 -6.85
CA MET A 1023 19.20 14.04 -5.49
C MET A 1023 18.77 12.57 -5.37
N ASN A 1024 19.29 11.87 -4.35
CA ASN A 1024 19.00 10.47 -4.06
C ASN A 1024 19.33 9.52 -5.23
N TYR A 1025 20.41 9.83 -5.97
CA TYR A 1025 20.96 8.93 -6.98
C TYR A 1025 21.82 7.85 -6.33
N GLY A 1026 21.51 6.58 -6.64
CA GLY A 1026 22.32 5.41 -6.29
C GLY A 1026 22.52 5.17 -4.78
N ARG A 1027 23.49 4.30 -4.46
CA ARG A 1027 23.98 4.10 -3.10
C ARG A 1027 24.76 5.33 -2.63
N ASN A 1028 24.52 5.77 -1.39
CA ASN A 1028 25.24 6.90 -0.81
C ASN A 1028 26.74 6.59 -0.62
N LEU A 1029 27.60 7.31 -1.35
CA LEU A 1029 29.06 7.21 -1.34
C LEU A 1029 29.71 7.58 0.02
N GLU A 1030 28.96 8.11 1.00
CA GLU A 1030 29.43 8.24 2.40
C GLU A 1030 29.62 6.89 3.12
N ARG A 1031 29.27 5.75 2.49
CA ARG A 1031 29.44 4.40 3.04
C ARG A 1031 30.60 3.59 2.45
N LEU A 1032 31.44 4.18 1.61
CA LEU A 1032 32.58 3.49 1.00
C LEU A 1032 33.60 3.07 2.06
N GLY A 1033 33.94 1.78 2.09
CA GLY A 1033 34.97 1.21 2.96
C GLY A 1033 36.31 1.05 2.24
N VAL A 1034 37.37 0.70 2.99
CA VAL A 1034 38.57 0.11 2.38
C VAL A 1034 38.17 -1.19 1.69
N GLY A 1035 38.58 -1.36 0.43
CA GLY A 1035 38.17 -2.48 -0.42
C GLY A 1035 37.00 -2.17 -1.35
N SER A 1036 36.16 -1.17 -1.06
CA SER A 1036 35.06 -0.79 -1.94
C SER A 1036 35.56 -0.30 -3.30
N ARG A 1037 34.84 -0.65 -4.36
CA ARG A 1037 35.10 -0.20 -5.74
C ARG A 1037 34.09 0.85 -6.17
N VAL A 1038 34.55 1.83 -6.94
CA VAL A 1038 33.69 2.82 -7.57
C VAL A 1038 34.16 3.03 -9.01
N GLY A 1039 33.25 2.85 -9.96
CA GLY A 1039 33.51 3.04 -11.38
C GLY A 1039 32.63 4.09 -12.01
N ILE A 1040 33.06 4.59 -13.17
CA ILE A 1040 32.27 5.51 -13.99
C ILE A 1040 32.34 5.09 -15.46
N ARG A 1041 31.19 5.12 -16.13
CA ARG A 1041 30.99 4.64 -17.51
C ARG A 1041 30.26 5.70 -18.34
N ARG A 1042 30.67 5.87 -19.59
CA ARG A 1042 29.92 6.62 -20.61
C ARG A 1042 29.01 5.63 -21.37
N GLY A 1043 27.69 5.80 -21.28
CA GLY A 1043 26.73 4.98 -22.01
C GLY A 1043 26.72 5.24 -23.52
N ALA A 1044 26.34 4.24 -24.30
CA ALA A 1044 26.08 4.36 -25.74
C ALA A 1044 24.86 5.24 -26.10
N ASP A 1045 23.98 5.47 -25.13
CA ASP A 1045 22.85 6.41 -25.12
C ASP A 1045 23.24 7.83 -24.66
N ASP A 1046 24.54 8.15 -24.67
CA ASP A 1046 25.11 9.40 -24.18
C ASP A 1046 24.77 9.72 -22.71
N THR A 1047 24.69 8.70 -21.85
CA THR A 1047 24.54 8.83 -20.40
C THR A 1047 25.85 8.70 -19.62
N MET A 1048 25.82 9.09 -18.34
CA MET A 1048 26.86 8.82 -17.35
C MET A 1048 26.32 7.82 -16.33
N HIS A 1049 26.97 6.68 -16.15
CA HIS A 1049 26.64 5.69 -15.13
C HIS A 1049 27.74 5.61 -14.08
N VAL A 1050 27.37 5.45 -12.80
CA VAL A 1050 28.29 5.14 -11.71
C VAL A 1050 28.08 3.69 -11.30
N LEU A 1051 29.17 2.95 -11.18
CA LEU A 1051 29.19 1.58 -10.65
C LEU A 1051 29.71 1.62 -9.21
N VAL A 1052 29.11 0.85 -8.30
CA VAL A 1052 29.57 0.70 -6.91
C VAL A 1052 29.68 -0.77 -6.59
N ASP A 1053 30.88 -1.24 -6.25
CA ASP A 1053 31.19 -2.66 -6.02
C ASP A 1053 30.76 -3.59 -7.18
N GLY A 1054 30.86 -3.08 -8.42
CA GLY A 1054 30.45 -3.75 -9.67
C GLY A 1054 28.97 -3.60 -10.04
N GLU A 1055 28.14 -3.01 -9.18
CA GLU A 1055 26.71 -2.79 -9.41
C GLU A 1055 26.46 -1.43 -10.07
N ASP A 1056 25.82 -1.41 -11.24
CA ASP A 1056 25.48 -0.17 -11.95
C ASP A 1056 24.28 0.54 -11.28
N MET A 1057 24.48 1.79 -10.87
CA MET A 1057 23.48 2.62 -10.16
C MET A 1057 22.45 3.28 -11.09
N GLY A 1058 22.44 2.92 -12.38
CA GLY A 1058 21.61 3.52 -13.43
C GLY A 1058 22.18 4.85 -13.94
N PRO A 1059 21.53 5.48 -14.94
CA PRO A 1059 22.04 6.70 -15.55
C PRO A 1059 21.94 7.87 -14.56
N ALA A 1060 23.08 8.41 -14.15
CA ALA A 1060 23.21 9.58 -13.28
C ALA A 1060 22.76 10.87 -13.99
N ALA A 1061 23.25 11.06 -15.22
CA ALA A 1061 23.01 12.22 -16.08
C ALA A 1061 22.95 11.80 -17.56
N THR A 1062 22.31 12.63 -18.39
CA THR A 1062 22.13 12.45 -19.84
C THR A 1062 22.86 13.56 -20.62
N GLY A 1063 23.06 13.33 -21.92
CA GLY A 1063 23.69 14.32 -22.82
C GLY A 1063 25.18 14.51 -22.57
N ILE A 1064 25.89 13.41 -22.25
CA ILE A 1064 27.34 13.39 -22.03
C ILE A 1064 28.05 13.55 -23.37
N ALA A 1065 29.01 14.49 -23.45
CA ALA A 1065 29.79 14.70 -24.66
C ALA A 1065 30.57 13.44 -25.07
N LYS A 1066 30.92 13.31 -26.36
CA LYS A 1066 31.67 12.16 -26.87
C LYS A 1066 33.07 12.08 -26.23
N SER A 1067 33.79 13.20 -26.24
CA SER A 1067 35.10 13.31 -25.60
C SER A 1067 34.98 13.79 -24.16
N VAL A 1068 35.21 12.87 -23.23
CA VAL A 1068 35.17 13.10 -21.77
C VAL A 1068 36.27 12.31 -21.06
N TRP A 1069 36.79 12.89 -19.99
CA TRP A 1069 37.74 12.27 -19.07
C TRP A 1069 37.06 11.94 -17.75
N ALA A 1070 37.43 10.83 -17.12
CA ALA A 1070 37.01 10.55 -15.75
C ALA A 1070 37.75 11.49 -14.79
N VAL A 1071 37.03 12.06 -13.82
CA VAL A 1071 37.58 12.97 -12.80
C VAL A 1071 37.09 12.55 -11.43
N LEU A 1072 38.00 12.54 -10.44
CA LEU A 1072 37.71 12.20 -9.05
C LEU A 1072 38.24 13.29 -8.11
N ASP A 1073 37.58 13.45 -6.96
CA ASP A 1073 37.97 14.34 -5.86
C ASP A 1073 38.14 13.46 -4.61
N LEU A 1074 39.39 13.26 -4.16
CA LEU A 1074 39.71 12.54 -2.92
C LEU A 1074 39.29 13.39 -1.71
N TYR A 1075 37.98 13.44 -1.50
CA TYR A 1075 37.31 14.29 -0.52
C TYR A 1075 36.78 13.47 0.68
N GLY A 1076 36.61 14.13 1.82
CA GLY A 1076 36.19 13.47 3.06
C GLY A 1076 37.20 12.41 3.51
N PRO A 1077 36.76 11.23 3.98
CA PRO A 1077 37.64 10.24 4.57
C PRO A 1077 38.53 9.52 3.55
N VAL A 1078 38.20 9.50 2.24
CA VAL A 1078 39.00 8.75 1.25
C VAL A 1078 40.38 9.40 1.10
N ARG A 1079 41.42 8.61 1.34
CA ARG A 1079 42.82 9.03 1.38
C ARG A 1079 43.64 8.46 0.23
N SER A 1080 43.42 7.19 -0.12
CA SER A 1080 44.13 6.52 -1.22
C SER A 1080 43.15 5.72 -2.06
N VAL A 1081 43.31 5.78 -3.38
CA VAL A 1081 42.62 4.90 -4.35
C VAL A 1081 43.63 4.30 -5.34
N SER A 1082 43.38 3.06 -5.76
CA SER A 1082 44.08 2.38 -6.84
C SER A 1082 43.15 2.22 -8.05
N ILE A 1083 43.70 2.17 -9.25
CA ILE A 1083 42.98 1.82 -10.47
C ILE A 1083 42.92 0.31 -10.60
N VAL A 1084 41.73 -0.22 -10.90
CA VAL A 1084 41.47 -1.66 -11.08
C VAL A 1084 40.90 -2.01 -12.46
N SER A 1085 40.99 -1.07 -13.41
CA SER A 1085 40.42 -1.14 -14.76
C SER A 1085 41.46 -0.92 -15.87
N SER A 1086 41.15 -1.35 -17.09
CA SER A 1086 42.07 -1.33 -18.23
C SER A 1086 41.36 -1.00 -19.55
N THR A 1087 41.99 -0.19 -20.40
CA THR A 1087 41.50 0.07 -21.76
C THR A 1087 41.56 -1.17 -22.63
N ARG A 1088 40.53 -1.39 -23.47
CA ARG A 1088 40.57 -2.42 -24.52
C ARG A 1088 41.49 -1.97 -25.65
N LEU A 1089 42.39 -2.85 -26.10
CA LEU A 1089 43.10 -2.68 -27.37
C LEU A 1089 42.14 -2.91 -28.53
N ASP A 1090 42.28 -2.11 -29.58
CA ASP A 1090 41.65 -2.34 -30.88
C ASP A 1090 42.61 -3.19 -31.75
N GLU A 1091 42.11 -4.21 -32.46
CA GLU A 1091 42.93 -4.91 -33.46
C GLU A 1091 43.03 -4.08 -34.76
N PRO A 1092 44.18 -4.09 -35.46
CA PRO A 1092 44.36 -3.32 -36.69
C PRO A 1092 43.75 -4.04 -37.91
N GLU A 1093 42.78 -3.41 -38.57
CA GLU A 1093 42.34 -3.83 -39.90
C GLU A 1093 43.43 -3.62 -40.97
N GLY A 1094 43.26 -4.31 -42.11
CA GLY A 1094 44.34 -4.64 -43.05
C GLY A 1094 44.93 -3.50 -43.89
N THR A 1095 46.12 -3.79 -44.44
CA THR A 1095 46.97 -2.87 -45.23
C THR A 1095 46.50 -2.64 -46.67
N GLN A 1096 46.61 -1.38 -47.15
CA GLN A 1096 47.21 -0.92 -48.43
C GLN A 1096 46.72 0.51 -48.81
N PRO A 1097 47.43 1.28 -49.68
CA PRO A 1097 48.86 1.62 -49.70
C PRO A 1097 49.08 3.17 -49.72
N PRO A 1098 50.32 3.71 -49.59
CA PRO A 1098 50.55 5.14 -49.25
C PRO A 1098 51.03 6.07 -50.38
N SER A 1099 51.06 7.40 -50.09
CA SER A 1099 51.90 8.51 -50.66
C SER A 1099 51.16 9.59 -51.49
N PRO A 1100 51.68 10.85 -51.60
CA PRO A 1100 52.38 11.70 -50.61
C PRO A 1100 52.05 13.24 -50.70
N SER A 1101 52.83 14.07 -49.99
CA SER A 1101 52.98 15.57 -50.06
C SER A 1101 51.83 16.43 -49.49
N SER A 1102 52.04 17.64 -48.95
CA SER A 1102 53.21 18.53 -48.71
C SER A 1102 52.91 19.39 -47.46
N ASP A 1103 53.78 19.70 -46.49
CA ASP A 1103 55.15 20.30 -46.47
C ASP A 1103 55.16 21.86 -46.38
N THR A 1104 56.16 22.42 -45.70
CA THR A 1104 56.38 23.84 -45.27
C THR A 1104 55.45 24.38 -44.16
N GLY A 1105 55.89 25.20 -43.18
CA GLY A 1105 57.25 25.48 -42.68
C GLY A 1105 57.67 26.97 -42.65
N SER A 1106 57.92 27.53 -41.46
CA SER A 1106 58.70 28.77 -41.23
C SER A 1106 59.01 28.99 -39.73
N GLU A 1107 60.17 29.59 -39.42
CA GLU A 1107 60.69 29.88 -38.07
C GLU A 1107 60.71 31.41 -37.78
N GLY A 1108 61.09 31.80 -36.55
CA GLY A 1108 61.29 33.18 -36.07
C GLY A 1108 60.89 33.29 -34.58
N GLU A 1109 61.73 33.67 -33.60
CA GLU A 1109 62.63 34.84 -33.46
C GLU A 1109 61.86 36.17 -33.28
N GLU A 1110 62.11 37.05 -32.29
CA GLU A 1110 62.97 36.98 -31.07
C GLU A 1110 62.60 38.14 -30.07
N GLU A 1111 63.20 38.15 -28.86
CA GLU A 1111 63.38 39.31 -27.93
C GLU A 1111 62.13 40.11 -27.41
N ASP A 1112 62.32 41.20 -26.64
CA ASP A 1112 62.52 41.27 -25.17
C ASP A 1112 62.11 42.68 -24.65
N GLU A 1113 62.16 42.93 -23.33
CA GLU A 1113 61.96 44.23 -22.62
C GLU A 1113 60.54 44.87 -22.71
N GLY A 1114 60.09 45.79 -21.83
CA GLY A 1114 60.64 46.29 -20.57
C GLY A 1114 59.73 47.36 -19.89
N GLU A 1115 59.86 47.49 -18.56
CA GLU A 1115 59.56 48.66 -17.68
C GLU A 1115 58.16 49.34 -17.59
N GLU A 1116 57.51 49.15 -16.43
CA GLU A 1116 57.04 50.16 -15.43
C GLU A 1116 56.17 51.42 -15.75
N HIS A 1117 55.45 51.83 -14.68
CA HIS A 1117 54.69 53.09 -14.46
C HIS A 1117 53.35 53.26 -15.23
N GLY A 1118 52.29 53.82 -14.62
CA GLY A 1118 52.12 54.16 -13.20
C GLY A 1118 50.80 54.90 -12.90
N LEU A 1119 50.08 54.42 -11.87
CA LEU A 1119 49.09 55.12 -11.01
C LEU A 1119 48.12 56.15 -11.64
N GLU A 1120 46.83 55.82 -11.62
CA GLU A 1120 45.86 56.59 -10.83
C GLU A 1120 44.66 55.69 -10.43
N GLY A 1121 43.95 56.02 -9.34
CA GLY A 1121 42.89 55.15 -8.84
C GLY A 1121 41.89 55.82 -7.91
N GLN A 1122 40.71 55.22 -7.78
CA GLN A 1122 39.72 55.58 -6.76
C GLN A 1122 39.21 54.33 -6.03
N ASN A 1123 38.97 54.49 -4.72
CA ASN A 1123 38.88 53.38 -3.78
C ASN A 1123 37.71 52.43 -4.03
N GLN A 1124 38.01 51.12 -4.08
CA GLN A 1124 37.07 50.12 -3.58
C GLN A 1124 37.00 50.23 -2.05
N VAL A 1125 35.80 50.42 -1.51
CA VAL A 1125 35.57 50.13 -0.08
C VAL A 1125 35.37 48.62 0.06
N ALA A 1126 36.37 47.93 0.57
CA ALA A 1126 36.27 46.51 0.86
C ALA A 1126 35.24 46.27 1.98
N VAL A 1127 34.07 45.73 1.61
CA VAL A 1127 33.07 45.27 2.59
C VAL A 1127 33.60 43.98 3.22
N MET A 1128 34.28 44.11 4.36
CA MET A 1128 34.66 42.95 5.15
C MET A 1128 33.40 42.24 5.65
N PRO A 1129 33.35 40.90 5.67
CA PRO A 1129 32.20 40.17 6.20
C PRO A 1129 32.09 40.43 7.71
N THR A 1130 31.10 41.22 8.11
CA THR A 1130 30.87 41.55 9.52
C THR A 1130 30.57 40.27 10.29
N ALA A 1131 31.30 40.05 11.40
CA ALA A 1131 31.07 38.89 12.24
C ALA A 1131 29.67 38.92 12.86
N LEU A 1132 29.01 37.76 12.93
CA LEU A 1132 27.68 37.63 13.52
C LEU A 1132 27.78 37.71 15.04
N GLU A 1133 27.08 38.68 15.62
CA GLU A 1133 27.11 39.01 17.05
C GLU A 1133 25.69 38.97 17.62
N PHE A 1134 25.55 38.60 18.90
CA PHE A 1134 24.26 38.63 19.59
C PHE A 1134 23.85 40.06 19.93
N LEU A 1135 22.55 40.34 19.84
CA LEU A 1135 21.97 41.63 20.20
C LEU A 1135 21.99 41.82 21.73
N GLU A 1136 22.32 43.02 22.18
CA GLU A 1136 22.33 43.40 23.60
C GLU A 1136 20.94 43.33 24.25
N ASN A 1137 19.87 43.51 23.47
CA ASN A 1137 18.53 43.13 23.91
C ASN A 1137 18.41 41.60 23.91
N HIS A 1138 18.65 40.98 25.08
CA HIS A 1138 18.54 39.55 25.31
C HIS A 1138 17.72 39.22 26.56
N GLY A 1139 17.43 37.93 26.76
CA GLY A 1139 16.73 37.46 27.96
C GLY A 1139 17.55 37.64 29.24
N LYS A 1140 16.87 37.87 30.37
CA LYS A 1140 17.47 38.28 31.66
C LYS A 1140 18.45 37.30 32.31
N ASN A 1141 18.49 36.04 31.85
CA ASN A 1141 19.40 35.02 32.40
C ASN A 1141 20.60 34.73 31.49
N ILE A 1142 20.90 35.63 30.55
CA ILE A 1142 22.11 35.61 29.72
C ILE A 1142 23.09 36.69 30.19
N LEU A 1143 24.38 36.38 30.12
CA LEU A 1143 25.50 37.31 30.10
C LEU A 1143 26.19 37.17 28.74
N LEU A 1144 26.29 38.26 27.98
CA LEU A 1144 27.10 38.31 26.77
C LEU A 1144 28.57 38.58 27.11
N SER A 1145 29.46 38.04 26.30
CA SER A 1145 30.92 38.14 26.44
C SER A 1145 31.60 37.94 25.08
N ASN A 1146 32.92 38.17 25.01
CA ASN A 1146 33.72 38.01 23.79
C ASN A 1146 33.15 38.82 22.60
N GLY A 1147 32.99 40.14 22.78
CA GLY A 1147 32.41 41.02 21.76
C GLY A 1147 30.99 40.60 21.34
N ASN A 1148 30.14 40.25 22.30
CA ASN A 1148 28.79 39.72 22.08
C ASN A 1148 28.72 38.42 21.23
N ARG A 1149 29.82 37.68 21.04
CA ARG A 1149 29.86 36.40 20.30
C ARG A 1149 29.65 35.17 21.17
N THR A 1150 29.78 35.30 22.50
CA THR A 1150 29.59 34.21 23.46
C THR A 1150 28.48 34.55 24.45
N ALA A 1151 27.41 33.75 24.48
CA ALA A 1151 26.26 33.93 25.35
C ALA A 1151 26.23 32.88 26.48
N THR A 1152 26.44 33.31 27.72
CA THR A 1152 26.53 32.44 28.90
C THR A 1152 25.26 32.52 29.73
N ARG A 1153 24.64 31.38 30.06
CA ARG A 1153 23.45 31.33 30.91
C ARG A 1153 23.82 31.34 32.40
N VAL A 1154 23.44 32.40 33.12
CA VAL A 1154 23.99 32.68 34.47
C VAL A 1154 23.23 32.07 35.65
N ALA A 1155 21.91 31.87 35.56
CA ALA A 1155 21.13 31.36 36.72
C ALA A 1155 19.95 30.43 36.35
N SER A 1156 19.11 30.78 35.39
CA SER A 1156 17.94 29.96 35.00
C SER A 1156 17.82 29.74 33.49
N TYR A 1157 17.17 28.65 33.08
CA TYR A 1157 16.75 28.45 31.69
C TYR A 1157 15.62 29.41 31.27
N ASN A 1158 14.84 29.92 32.23
CA ASN A 1158 13.80 30.91 31.97
C ASN A 1158 14.42 32.23 31.50
N GLN A 1159 13.96 32.77 30.37
CA GLN A 1159 14.58 33.92 29.69
C GLN A 1159 16.08 33.73 29.40
N GLY A 1160 16.51 32.49 29.10
CA GLY A 1160 17.81 32.20 28.50
C GLY A 1160 17.76 32.28 26.98
N ILE A 1161 17.45 33.45 26.42
CA ILE A 1161 17.22 33.66 24.97
C ILE A 1161 18.17 34.75 24.45
N VAL A 1162 18.78 34.53 23.29
CA VAL A 1162 19.51 35.52 22.49
C VAL A 1162 18.99 35.54 21.06
N VAL A 1163 19.24 36.63 20.35
CA VAL A 1163 19.02 36.78 18.91
C VAL A 1163 20.28 37.43 18.32
N ILE A 1164 20.60 37.17 17.05
CA ILE A 1164 21.65 37.89 16.34
C ILE A 1164 21.23 39.33 16.02
N SER A 1165 22.19 40.25 15.95
CA SER A 1165 21.96 41.68 15.68
C SER A 1165 21.68 42.02 14.21
N GLN A 1166 21.88 41.07 13.28
CA GLN A 1166 21.73 41.30 11.84
C GLN A 1166 20.66 40.38 11.22
N PRO A 1167 19.83 40.89 10.27
CA PRO A 1167 18.93 40.06 9.49
C PRO A 1167 19.66 39.00 8.66
N LEU A 1168 19.04 37.82 8.52
CA LEU A 1168 19.56 36.77 7.64
C LEU A 1168 19.28 37.12 6.17
N VAL A 1169 20.33 37.14 5.34
CA VAL A 1169 20.19 37.14 3.88
C VAL A 1169 20.04 35.70 3.36
N PRO A 1170 19.38 35.47 2.21
CA PRO A 1170 19.26 34.14 1.62
C PRO A 1170 20.62 33.45 1.46
N GLN A 1171 20.66 32.14 1.72
CA GLN A 1171 21.86 31.28 1.65
C GLN A 1171 22.97 31.58 2.69
N LEU A 1172 22.85 32.59 3.56
CA LEU A 1172 23.80 32.80 4.65
C LEU A 1172 23.69 31.71 5.72
N LEU A 1173 24.76 30.94 5.90
CA LEU A 1173 24.85 29.92 6.95
C LEU A 1173 25.26 30.54 8.29
N VAL A 1174 24.41 30.40 9.31
CA VAL A 1174 24.74 30.76 10.69
C VAL A 1174 25.04 29.50 11.49
N GLN A 1175 26.19 29.47 12.15
CA GLN A 1175 26.63 28.35 12.98
C GLN A 1175 26.89 28.83 14.41
N VAL A 1176 26.51 28.02 15.40
CA VAL A 1176 26.76 28.28 16.82
C VAL A 1176 27.55 27.14 17.44
N ARG A 1177 28.62 27.46 18.17
CA ARG A 1177 29.43 26.50 18.91
C ARG A 1177 28.91 26.39 20.35
N ILE A 1178 28.81 25.18 20.87
CA ILE A 1178 28.41 24.93 22.26
C ILE A 1178 29.68 24.86 23.10
N ASP A 1179 30.07 25.96 23.74
CA ASP A 1179 31.29 26.04 24.55
C ASP A 1179 31.18 25.29 25.89
N PHE A 1180 29.99 25.20 26.49
CA PHE A 1180 29.77 24.53 27.77
C PHE A 1180 28.33 24.02 27.95
N LEU A 1181 28.16 22.93 28.73
CA LEU A 1181 26.87 22.34 29.08
C LEU A 1181 26.78 22.06 30.59
N ASN A 1182 25.85 22.73 31.29
CA ASN A 1182 25.56 22.43 32.69
C ASN A 1182 24.69 21.15 32.82
N ARG A 1183 25.27 20.09 33.39
CA ARG A 1183 24.64 18.76 33.59
C ARG A 1183 23.44 18.74 34.55
N GLN A 1184 23.16 19.81 35.28
CA GLN A 1184 22.00 19.91 36.19
C GLN A 1184 20.65 20.03 35.46
N TRP A 1185 20.64 20.16 34.13
CA TRP A 1185 19.43 20.43 33.34
C TRP A 1185 19.26 19.42 32.20
N THR A 1186 18.05 18.90 32.04
CA THR A 1186 17.72 17.77 31.15
C THR A 1186 17.22 18.17 29.75
N SER A 1187 17.40 19.43 29.34
CA SER A 1187 16.93 19.93 28.03
C SER A 1187 18.01 20.71 27.28
N SER A 1188 17.97 20.58 25.95
CA SER A 1188 18.99 21.11 25.03
C SER A 1188 18.59 22.45 24.41
N LEU A 1189 19.44 22.95 23.50
CA LEU A 1189 19.28 24.19 22.76
C LEU A 1189 18.00 24.19 21.89
N VAL A 1190 17.42 25.38 21.70
CA VAL A 1190 16.33 25.66 20.76
C VAL A 1190 16.86 26.71 19.78
N LEU A 1191 16.75 26.43 18.48
CA LEU A 1191 17.21 27.31 17.39
C LEU A 1191 16.05 27.63 16.44
N GLY A 1192 16.16 28.71 15.68
CA GLY A 1192 15.17 29.07 14.70
C GLY A 1192 15.25 30.53 14.26
N VAL A 1193 14.22 30.99 13.55
CA VAL A 1193 14.15 32.31 12.92
C VAL A 1193 12.91 33.07 13.37
N ILE A 1194 13.03 34.40 13.38
CA ILE A 1194 11.94 35.35 13.62
C ILE A 1194 11.83 36.29 12.43
N THR A 1195 10.62 36.80 12.16
CA THR A 1195 10.39 37.85 11.14
C THR A 1195 9.88 39.16 11.75
N CYS A 1196 10.05 39.34 13.07
CA CYS A 1196 9.80 40.60 13.77
C CYS A 1196 11.12 41.24 14.24
N PRO A 1197 11.24 42.59 14.29
CA PRO A 1197 12.48 43.26 14.69
C PRO A 1197 12.89 42.93 16.14
N PRO A 1198 14.10 42.42 16.40
CA PRO A 1198 14.51 41.93 17.71
C PRO A 1198 14.70 43.04 18.77
N GLU A 1199 14.85 44.29 18.35
CA GLU A 1199 14.93 45.47 19.22
C GLU A 1199 13.59 45.76 19.93
N ARG A 1200 12.49 45.17 19.44
CA ARG A 1200 11.13 45.33 19.97
C ARG A 1200 10.59 44.05 20.62
N LEU A 1201 11.43 43.02 20.79
CA LEU A 1201 11.01 41.76 21.41
C LEU A 1201 11.04 41.83 22.95
N ASN A 1202 9.85 41.65 23.55
CA ASN A 1202 9.73 41.28 24.97
C ASN A 1202 9.96 39.77 25.12
N PHE A 1203 11.14 39.37 25.60
CA PHE A 1203 11.52 37.96 25.70
C PHE A 1203 10.64 37.15 26.67
N PRO A 1204 9.89 36.13 26.19
CA PRO A 1204 9.12 35.25 27.06
C PRO A 1204 10.02 34.29 27.85
N ALA A 1205 9.45 33.52 28.77
CA ALA A 1205 10.20 32.56 29.60
C ALA A 1205 10.97 31.51 28.79
N SER A 1206 10.51 31.14 27.59
CA SER A 1206 11.24 30.27 26.65
C SER A 1206 10.90 30.69 25.22
N ALA A 1207 11.84 30.51 24.29
CA ALA A 1207 11.63 30.83 22.87
C ALA A 1207 10.36 30.18 22.31
N CYS A 1208 10.02 28.96 22.75
CA CYS A 1208 8.79 28.25 22.37
C CYS A 1208 7.47 28.99 22.71
N ALA A 1209 7.50 30.05 23.53
CA ALA A 1209 6.37 30.90 23.84
C ALA A 1209 6.30 32.20 23.00
N LEU A 1210 7.13 32.33 21.95
CA LEU A 1210 7.01 33.40 20.95
C LEU A 1210 5.76 33.17 20.08
N LYS A 1211 4.66 33.85 20.42
CA LYS A 1211 3.33 33.67 19.81
C LYS A 1211 3.14 34.32 18.43
N ARG A 1212 4.15 34.98 17.86
CA ARG A 1212 4.03 35.72 16.59
C ARG A 1212 5.32 35.61 15.78
N ALA A 1213 5.18 35.38 14.47
CA ALA A 1213 6.23 35.52 13.48
C ALA A 1213 7.55 34.77 13.82
N ALA A 1214 7.44 33.53 14.33
CA ALA A 1214 8.59 32.75 14.80
C ALA A 1214 8.50 31.26 14.41
N TRP A 1215 9.59 30.72 13.84
CA TRP A 1215 9.77 29.31 13.49
C TRP A 1215 10.92 28.72 14.30
N LEU A 1216 10.68 27.64 15.04
CA LEU A 1216 11.61 27.11 16.04
C LEU A 1216 11.74 25.57 15.96
N LEU A 1217 12.97 25.09 16.14
CA LEU A 1217 13.34 23.69 16.22
C LEU A 1217 13.63 23.32 17.68
N ARG A 1218 12.91 22.32 18.21
CA ARG A 1218 13.14 21.77 19.55
C ARG A 1218 13.08 20.24 19.51
N GLY A 1219 14.23 19.60 19.70
CA GLY A 1219 14.36 18.14 19.56
C GLY A 1219 14.02 17.70 18.13
N ARG A 1220 13.04 16.81 17.98
CA ARG A 1220 12.49 16.38 16.68
C ARG A 1220 11.22 17.16 16.24
N GLY A 1221 10.89 18.26 16.90
CA GLY A 1221 9.67 19.04 16.63
C GLY A 1221 9.94 20.39 15.97
N VAL A 1222 9.20 20.69 14.91
CA VAL A 1222 9.07 22.04 14.32
C VAL A 1222 7.88 22.75 14.97
N PHE A 1223 8.09 23.98 15.40
CA PHE A 1223 7.09 24.84 16.03
C PHE A 1223 6.97 26.16 15.25
N HIS A 1224 5.74 26.60 14.98
CA HIS A 1224 5.42 27.90 14.38
C HIS A 1224 4.53 28.66 15.36
N ASN A 1225 4.94 29.86 15.77
CA ASN A 1225 4.20 30.74 16.69
C ASN A 1225 3.82 30.07 18.03
N GLY A 1226 4.65 29.11 18.48
CA GLY A 1226 4.46 28.32 19.70
C GLY A 1226 3.59 27.06 19.54
N LEU A 1227 2.97 26.84 18.38
CA LEU A 1227 2.23 25.62 18.07
C LEU A 1227 3.13 24.60 17.34
N LYS A 1228 3.01 23.31 17.66
CA LYS A 1228 3.75 22.23 17.00
C LYS A 1228 3.04 21.88 15.68
N VAL A 1229 3.76 21.87 14.56
CA VAL A 1229 3.14 21.79 13.21
C VAL A 1229 3.14 20.38 12.60
N SER A 1230 3.77 19.37 13.25
CA SER A 1230 3.90 18.02 12.66
C SER A 1230 3.77 16.85 13.66
N PRO A 1231 3.12 15.74 13.26
CA PRO A 1231 3.30 14.39 13.85
C PRO A 1231 4.70 13.80 13.59
N PRO A 1232 5.04 12.61 14.14
CA PRO A 1232 6.43 12.12 14.17
C PRO A 1232 7.01 11.47 12.90
N ARG A 1233 6.22 11.20 11.83
CA ARG A 1233 6.68 10.36 10.69
C ARG A 1233 7.07 11.09 9.40
N SER A 1234 6.50 12.26 9.07
CA SER A 1234 6.61 12.87 7.73
C SER A 1234 7.73 13.92 7.53
N VAL A 1235 8.43 14.38 8.58
CA VAL A 1235 9.47 15.43 8.44
C VAL A 1235 10.88 14.87 8.64
N ARG A 1236 11.43 14.26 7.58
CA ARG A 1236 12.87 13.92 7.49
C ARG A 1236 13.70 14.98 6.74
N SER A 1237 13.14 15.61 5.70
CA SER A 1237 13.85 16.55 4.81
C SER A 1237 14.44 17.77 5.52
N LEU A 1238 13.72 18.39 6.46
CA LEU A 1238 14.26 19.50 7.29
C LEU A 1238 15.15 19.03 8.45
N GLY A 1239 15.13 17.74 8.81
CA GLY A 1239 15.88 17.19 9.95
C GLY A 1239 17.33 16.79 9.64
N GLN A 1240 17.64 16.50 8.37
CA GLN A 1240 18.97 15.99 7.97
C GLN A 1240 20.05 17.07 7.86
N ILE A 1241 19.69 18.34 7.70
CA ILE A 1241 20.67 19.46 7.63
C ILE A 1241 21.31 19.74 9.01
N TRP A 1242 20.66 19.38 10.12
CA TRP A 1242 21.02 19.84 11.47
C TRP A 1242 21.40 18.76 12.49
N THR A 1243 21.50 17.48 12.09
CA THR A 1243 21.74 16.37 13.03
C THR A 1243 23.22 16.04 13.32
N ARG A 1244 24.19 16.65 12.63
CA ARG A 1244 25.64 16.33 12.78
C ARG A 1244 26.36 16.91 14.02
N VAL A 1245 25.69 17.71 14.86
CA VAL A 1245 26.34 18.46 15.97
C VAL A 1245 26.24 17.77 17.35
N LEU A 1246 25.36 16.76 17.52
CA LEU A 1246 25.06 16.19 18.84
C LEU A 1246 25.15 14.66 18.90
N LYS A 1247 26.39 14.13 18.92
CA LYS A 1247 26.71 12.85 19.56
C LYS A 1247 28.21 12.73 19.88
N ALA A 1248 28.53 12.75 21.17
CA ALA A 1248 29.79 12.25 21.73
C ALA A 1248 29.47 11.02 22.61
N PRO A 1249 30.39 10.06 22.80
CA PRO A 1249 30.06 8.76 23.39
C PRO A 1249 30.03 8.74 24.92
N SER A 1250 29.10 7.95 25.46
CA SER A 1250 29.12 7.35 26.80
C SER A 1250 28.67 5.89 26.61
N TRP A 1251 29.57 4.91 26.64
CA TRP A 1251 30.18 4.31 27.84
C TRP A 1251 29.17 3.54 28.70
N ASP A 1252 29.43 2.24 28.88
CA ASP A 1252 28.61 1.30 29.63
C ASP A 1252 28.57 1.57 31.13
N CYS A 1253 27.47 1.17 31.78
CA CYS A 1253 27.44 0.47 33.07
C CYS A 1253 25.98 0.25 33.53
N GLY A 1254 25.61 -1.00 33.84
CA GLY A 1254 24.38 -1.35 34.59
C GLY A 1254 23.23 -1.83 33.70
#